data_AF-A0A1F6PN99-F1
#
_entry.id   AF-A0A1F6PN99-F1
#
_cell.length_a   1.000
_cell.length_b   1.000
_cell.length_c   1.000
_cell.angle_alpha   90.00
_cell.angle_beta   90.00
_cell.angle_gamma   90.00
#
_symmetry.space_group_name_H-M   'P 1'
#
loop_
_entity.id
_entity.type
_entity.pdbx_description
1 polymer ?
#
loop_
_entity_poly.entity_id
_entity_poly.type
_entity_poly.pdbx_seq_one_letter_code
_entity_poly.pdbx_strand_id
1 'polypeptide(L)'
;MIDLLLKVLGDPNARKIKKIQPTVEYINSLEPEISQLSDEELKAKTAEFKQRYQDRQRSDDLVRDKALEKEALENILPEAFAVVREAGKRTLNMRHFDMQLIGGIVLHQGQISEMRTGEGKTLVATLPAYLNALTGKGVHIVTVNDYLAKRDSEWMGKIYKFLGLEVGLVLSDMAEKDFDKKKIAYQADITYGTNNEFGFDYLRDNMSGSIEQCCQRPYNFAIVDEVDSILIDEARTPLIISGRLEKSAETYKTMARIAPQLEKNVHYEVEEKNKNIIFTEEGIDKAQELLNVPDIFDASTQLAHYLLQALKAKELFMIDTDYVVKNGEVVIVDEFTGRMMEGRRWSDGLHQAVEAKENVKIQDESQTLASITFQNLFRLYPKLAGMTGTAITEEAEFGKIYRLEVTQIPTNRIDIREDLPDVIYKTETQKFKSLVEEIEQVHSQGRPILVGTISIEKSELLSRMLTAKGLKHNVLNAKHHEKEATIIAQAGRFGAITIATNMAGRGTDIILGGNPEFLAKEMLSGLKKEEISSEEYERIKNEALDKAYQVTQEEHEKVVEAGGLYVIGTERHESRRIDNQLRGRAGRQGDPGSTRFFLSLEDNLMRIFGGEKISGLMNMLNVEEDMAIEAGIVSKSIESAQKKVEVYHFDIRKHVLEYDDVMNRQRELFYAQRRKVLEGGNIYEDVVHMIEQELNRIMSVYISPETPYQEYDDETLTSLVKAIHSVIPQLSSVSIEDVKNIKYVDLLEKLKKMAISAYENHENDIVAFYNKIMLENHEEGEYTLQVSGSENSVMRMLERDTLLRIIDSKWIDHLHNIDILREGIGLRAYGQKDPLIEYKREAFDLFNDMMHEIQRETVAHLFRTKFEVQVVHMQEEHSDVIDTPLSRAAEAFIPAFLTENAQASGEKIGRNDPCPCGSGQKFKKCCGSNVLR
;
A
#
# COMPACT_ATOMS: atom_id res chain seq x y z
N MET A 1 -34.83 19.27 -5.26
CA MET A 1 -34.43 19.11 -6.69
C MET A 1 -33.82 17.73 -6.94
N ILE A 2 -32.87 17.29 -6.10
CA ILE A 2 -32.29 15.92 -6.13
C ILE A 2 -33.36 14.83 -5.93
N ASP A 3 -34.25 14.95 -4.93
CA ASP A 3 -35.35 13.97 -4.74
C ASP A 3 -36.34 13.89 -5.90
N LEU A 4 -36.53 15.00 -6.63
CA LEU A 4 -37.39 15.03 -7.81
C LEU A 4 -36.69 14.35 -9.01
N LEU A 5 -35.38 14.57 -9.16
CA LEU A 5 -34.52 13.89 -10.14
C LEU A 5 -34.39 12.39 -9.84
N LEU A 6 -34.23 11.98 -8.59
CA LEU A 6 -34.22 10.56 -8.17
C LEU A 6 -35.58 9.88 -8.38
N LYS A 7 -36.70 10.61 -8.21
CA LYS A 7 -38.04 10.09 -8.55
C LYS A 7 -38.27 9.94 -10.04
N VAL A 8 -37.68 10.80 -10.89
CA VAL A 8 -37.83 10.78 -12.35
C VAL A 8 -36.83 9.82 -13.02
N LEU A 9 -35.59 9.79 -12.55
CA LEU A 9 -34.49 8.98 -13.07
C LEU A 9 -34.27 7.68 -12.28
N GLY A 10 -34.98 7.43 -11.18
CA GLY A 10 -34.75 6.27 -10.30
C GLY A 10 -33.45 6.35 -9.51
N ASP A 11 -33.37 5.65 -8.39
CA ASP A 11 -32.12 5.46 -7.63
C ASP A 11 -31.13 4.58 -8.45
N PRO A 12 -29.93 5.09 -8.81
CA PRO A 12 -28.91 4.32 -9.51
C PRO A 12 -28.52 3.02 -8.78
N ASN A 13 -28.48 3.04 -7.44
CA ASN A 13 -28.12 1.86 -6.64
C ASN A 13 -29.22 0.79 -6.72
N ALA A 14 -30.49 1.18 -6.54
CA ALA A 14 -31.62 0.27 -6.71
C ALA A 14 -31.67 -0.36 -8.11
N ARG A 15 -31.29 0.38 -9.16
CA ARG A 15 -31.21 -0.15 -10.54
C ARG A 15 -30.11 -1.21 -10.69
N LYS A 16 -28.95 -1.02 -10.08
CA LYS A 16 -27.86 -2.01 -10.07
C LYS A 16 -28.32 -3.30 -9.40
N ILE A 17 -28.90 -3.20 -8.20
CA ILE A 17 -29.43 -4.35 -7.45
C ILE A 17 -30.48 -5.10 -8.27
N LYS A 18 -31.42 -4.37 -8.89
CA LYS A 18 -32.48 -4.97 -9.73
C LYS A 18 -31.94 -5.76 -10.93
N LYS A 19 -30.77 -5.39 -11.47
CA LYS A 19 -30.11 -6.16 -12.55
C LYS A 19 -29.49 -7.47 -12.05
N ILE A 20 -29.06 -7.52 -10.79
CA ILE A 20 -28.45 -8.70 -10.17
C ILE A 20 -29.53 -9.68 -9.66
N GLN A 21 -30.71 -9.18 -9.29
CA GLN A 21 -31.80 -9.96 -8.70
C GLN A 21 -32.16 -11.25 -9.48
N PRO A 22 -32.28 -11.26 -10.83
CA PRO A 22 -32.58 -12.49 -11.56
C PRO A 22 -31.52 -13.59 -11.40
N THR A 23 -30.25 -13.21 -11.27
CA THR A 23 -29.16 -14.16 -11.01
C THR A 23 -29.28 -14.76 -9.61
N VAL A 24 -29.66 -13.97 -8.61
CA VAL A 24 -29.90 -14.44 -7.24
C VAL A 24 -31.08 -15.41 -7.19
N GLU A 25 -32.18 -15.09 -7.89
CA GLU A 25 -33.33 -15.97 -8.03
C GLU A 25 -32.94 -17.32 -8.68
N TYR A 26 -32.08 -17.27 -9.71
CA TYR A 26 -31.55 -18.48 -10.33
C TYR A 26 -30.67 -19.30 -9.38
N ILE A 27 -29.75 -18.68 -8.63
CA ILE A 27 -28.96 -19.35 -7.59
C ILE A 27 -29.87 -20.03 -6.56
N ASN A 28 -30.93 -19.35 -6.13
CA ASN A 28 -31.92 -19.89 -5.21
C ASN A 28 -32.67 -21.10 -5.80
N SER A 29 -32.99 -21.07 -7.09
CA SER A 29 -33.65 -22.19 -7.76
C SER A 29 -32.83 -23.48 -7.83
N LEU A 30 -31.50 -23.38 -7.72
CA LEU A 30 -30.57 -24.53 -7.71
C LEU A 30 -30.46 -25.22 -6.33
N GLU A 31 -30.97 -24.61 -5.25
CA GLU A 31 -30.87 -25.17 -3.89
C GLU A 31 -31.37 -26.62 -3.75
N PRO A 32 -32.56 -26.97 -4.29
CA PRO A 32 -33.12 -28.31 -4.11
C PRO A 32 -32.28 -29.40 -4.79
N GLU A 33 -31.60 -29.07 -5.89
CA GLU A 33 -30.72 -29.99 -6.61
C GLU A 33 -29.37 -30.12 -5.90
N ILE A 34 -28.72 -28.99 -5.58
CA ILE A 34 -27.39 -28.97 -4.95
C ILE A 34 -27.42 -29.58 -3.54
N SER A 35 -28.51 -29.38 -2.78
CA SER A 35 -28.64 -29.95 -1.44
C SER A 35 -28.76 -31.48 -1.42
N GLN A 36 -29.13 -32.12 -2.54
CA GLN A 36 -29.21 -33.58 -2.67
C GLN A 36 -27.87 -34.25 -2.95
N LEU A 37 -26.87 -33.48 -3.40
CA LEU A 37 -25.54 -34.01 -3.73
C LEU A 37 -24.83 -34.56 -2.49
N SER A 38 -24.09 -35.66 -2.64
CA SER A 38 -23.16 -36.13 -1.60
C SER A 38 -22.01 -35.13 -1.38
N ASP A 39 -21.26 -35.29 -0.29
CA ASP A 39 -20.08 -34.45 -0.06
C ASP A 39 -19.01 -34.66 -1.13
N GLU A 40 -18.83 -35.90 -1.63
CA GLU A 40 -17.93 -36.19 -2.74
C GLU A 40 -18.40 -35.56 -4.05
N GLU A 41 -19.70 -35.62 -4.34
CA GLU A 41 -20.29 -35.01 -5.55
C GLU A 41 -20.17 -33.48 -5.51
N LEU A 42 -20.41 -32.87 -4.35
CA LEU A 42 -20.29 -31.43 -4.15
C LEU A 42 -18.83 -30.96 -4.30
N LYS A 43 -17.87 -31.74 -3.81
CA LYS A 43 -16.43 -31.50 -4.04
C LYS A 43 -16.05 -31.71 -5.51
N ALA A 44 -16.64 -32.70 -6.20
CA ALA A 44 -16.36 -32.98 -7.61
C ALA A 44 -16.79 -31.83 -8.54
N LYS A 45 -17.76 -31.00 -8.14
CA LYS A 45 -18.14 -29.78 -8.86
C LYS A 45 -16.96 -28.83 -9.11
N THR A 46 -15.98 -28.76 -8.20
CA THR A 46 -14.78 -27.94 -8.43
C THR A 46 -13.98 -28.41 -9.64
N ALA A 47 -13.82 -29.72 -9.83
CA ALA A 47 -13.12 -30.27 -10.99
C ALA A 47 -13.94 -30.04 -12.28
N GLU A 48 -15.26 -30.21 -12.22
CA GLU A 48 -16.18 -29.90 -13.32
C GLU A 48 -16.06 -28.43 -13.76
N PHE A 49 -16.09 -27.50 -12.82
CA PHE A 49 -15.99 -26.06 -13.12
C PHE A 49 -14.60 -25.68 -13.62
N LYS A 50 -13.51 -26.23 -13.06
CA LYS A 50 -12.15 -26.04 -13.59
C LYS A 50 -12.05 -26.54 -15.04
N GLN A 51 -12.65 -27.68 -15.37
CA GLN A 51 -12.69 -28.19 -16.76
C GLN A 51 -13.51 -27.28 -17.69
N ARG A 52 -14.73 -26.88 -17.29
CA ARG A 52 -15.56 -25.93 -18.06
C ARG A 52 -14.85 -24.61 -18.30
N TYR A 53 -14.08 -24.13 -17.33
CA TYR A 53 -13.25 -22.95 -17.47
C TYR A 53 -12.09 -23.17 -18.44
N GLN A 54 -11.41 -24.32 -18.37
CA GLN A 54 -10.31 -24.65 -19.28
C GLN A 54 -10.77 -24.76 -20.74
N ASP A 55 -11.99 -25.27 -20.97
CA ASP A 55 -12.64 -25.41 -22.27
C ASP A 55 -13.17 -24.07 -22.84
N ARG A 56 -12.96 -22.95 -22.14
CA ARG A 56 -13.38 -21.63 -22.61
C ARG A 56 -12.67 -21.22 -23.90
N GLN A 57 -13.31 -20.34 -24.66
CA GLN A 57 -12.65 -19.67 -25.78
C GLN A 57 -11.48 -18.83 -25.29
N ARG A 58 -10.36 -18.87 -26.03
CA ARG A 58 -9.14 -18.10 -25.77
C ARG A 58 -8.78 -17.22 -26.95
N SER A 59 -8.05 -16.15 -26.68
CA SER A 59 -7.54 -15.22 -27.70
C SER A 59 -6.09 -14.85 -27.43
N ASP A 60 -5.30 -14.62 -28.48
CA ASP A 60 -3.92 -14.13 -28.33
C ASP A 60 -3.87 -12.64 -27.91
N ASP A 61 -4.95 -11.90 -28.19
CA ASP A 61 -5.16 -10.54 -27.66
C ASP A 61 -5.59 -10.60 -26.19
N LEU A 62 -4.73 -10.11 -25.30
CA LEU A 62 -4.92 -10.07 -23.85
C LEU A 62 -6.22 -9.38 -23.42
N VAL A 63 -6.63 -8.31 -24.11
CA VAL A 63 -7.85 -7.57 -23.74
C VAL A 63 -9.08 -8.41 -24.05
N ARG A 64 -9.09 -9.03 -25.23
CA ARG A 64 -10.16 -9.94 -25.64
C ARG A 64 -10.19 -11.22 -24.81
N ASP A 65 -9.04 -11.80 -24.48
CA ASP A 65 -8.98 -13.01 -23.65
C ASP A 65 -9.53 -12.76 -22.25
N LYS A 66 -9.22 -11.60 -21.64
CA LYS A 66 -9.81 -11.19 -20.36
C LYS A 66 -11.34 -11.04 -20.43
N ALA A 67 -11.87 -10.56 -21.55
CA ALA A 67 -13.32 -10.47 -21.75
C ALA A 67 -13.97 -11.87 -21.83
N LEU A 68 -13.34 -12.81 -22.55
CA LEU A 68 -13.79 -14.20 -22.65
C LEU A 68 -13.66 -14.94 -21.31
N GLU A 69 -12.61 -14.66 -20.54
CA GLU A 69 -12.43 -15.17 -19.18
C GLU A 69 -13.58 -14.73 -18.28
N LYS A 70 -13.93 -13.45 -18.34
CA LYS A 70 -15.06 -12.89 -17.58
C LYS A 70 -16.37 -13.56 -17.96
N GLU A 71 -16.66 -13.70 -19.25
CA GLU A 71 -17.88 -14.37 -19.72
C GLU A 71 -17.97 -15.83 -19.24
N ALA A 72 -16.86 -16.57 -19.31
CA ALA A 72 -16.80 -17.95 -18.82
C ALA A 72 -17.10 -18.04 -17.31
N LEU A 73 -16.51 -17.15 -16.50
CA LEU A 73 -16.77 -17.10 -15.06
C LEU A 73 -18.21 -16.66 -14.75
N GLU A 74 -18.78 -15.70 -15.48
CA GLU A 74 -20.17 -15.27 -15.31
C GLU A 74 -21.17 -16.39 -15.62
N ASN A 75 -20.87 -17.26 -16.60
CA ASN A 75 -21.68 -18.43 -16.90
C ASN A 75 -21.61 -19.52 -15.81
N ILE A 76 -20.46 -19.67 -15.15
CA ILE A 76 -20.27 -20.62 -14.04
C ILE A 76 -20.84 -20.08 -12.72
N LEU A 77 -20.88 -18.75 -12.56
CA LEU A 77 -21.18 -18.06 -11.31
C LEU A 77 -22.41 -18.60 -10.58
N PRO A 78 -23.59 -18.81 -11.19
CA PRO A 78 -24.77 -19.20 -10.44
C PRO A 78 -24.64 -20.57 -9.78
N GLU A 79 -24.11 -21.54 -10.52
CA GLU A 79 -23.88 -22.90 -10.02
C GLU A 79 -22.78 -22.91 -8.95
N ALA A 80 -21.67 -22.20 -9.18
CA ALA A 80 -20.59 -22.07 -8.22
C ALA A 80 -21.06 -21.43 -6.90
N PHE A 81 -21.87 -20.38 -6.96
CA PHE A 81 -22.41 -19.73 -5.76
C PHE A 81 -23.37 -20.64 -5.00
N ALA A 82 -24.19 -21.44 -5.69
CA ALA A 82 -25.05 -22.43 -5.05
C ALA A 82 -24.22 -23.53 -4.34
N VAL A 83 -23.15 -24.00 -4.97
CA VAL A 83 -22.20 -24.98 -4.40
C VAL A 83 -21.51 -24.43 -3.15
N VAL A 84 -20.97 -23.20 -3.21
CA VAL A 84 -20.34 -22.56 -2.05
C VAL A 84 -21.33 -22.33 -0.92
N ARG A 85 -22.57 -21.93 -1.22
CA ARG A 85 -23.61 -21.76 -0.21
C ARG A 85 -23.92 -23.06 0.51
N GLU A 86 -24.07 -24.15 -0.23
CA GLU A 86 -24.32 -25.47 0.37
C GLU A 86 -23.12 -25.94 1.20
N ALA A 87 -21.89 -25.72 0.73
CA ALA A 87 -20.69 -26.00 1.50
C ALA A 87 -20.63 -25.18 2.80
N GLY A 88 -21.03 -23.90 2.78
CA GLY A 88 -21.15 -23.07 3.99
C GLY A 88 -22.18 -23.63 4.98
N LYS A 89 -23.31 -24.12 4.49
CA LYS A 89 -24.34 -24.76 5.31
C LYS A 89 -23.83 -26.07 5.93
N ARG A 90 -23.11 -26.92 5.18
CA ARG A 90 -22.61 -28.22 5.68
C ARG A 90 -21.44 -28.07 6.66
N THR A 91 -20.52 -27.15 6.37
CA THR A 91 -19.26 -27.03 7.13
C THR A 91 -19.33 -26.07 8.30
N LEU A 92 -20.11 -24.99 8.18
CA LEU A 92 -20.21 -23.92 9.17
C LEU A 92 -21.61 -23.76 9.76
N ASN A 93 -22.61 -24.52 9.27
CA ASN A 93 -24.03 -24.30 9.59
C ASN A 93 -24.50 -22.87 9.25
N MET A 94 -23.91 -22.26 8.22
CA MET A 94 -24.21 -20.91 7.76
C MET A 94 -24.63 -20.92 6.29
N ARG A 95 -25.91 -20.72 6.03
CA ARG A 95 -26.45 -20.54 4.68
C ARG A 95 -26.34 -19.07 4.29
N HIS A 96 -25.72 -18.76 3.15
CA HIS A 96 -25.71 -17.39 2.62
C HIS A 96 -27.13 -16.86 2.39
N PHE A 97 -27.37 -15.62 2.81
CA PHE A 97 -28.61 -14.88 2.53
C PHE A 97 -28.58 -14.24 1.14
N ASP A 98 -29.74 -13.82 0.64
CA ASP A 98 -29.87 -13.26 -0.72
C ASP A 98 -29.01 -11.99 -0.91
N MET A 99 -28.97 -11.09 0.07
CA MET A 99 -28.13 -9.90 0.01
C MET A 99 -26.62 -10.23 0.08
N GLN A 100 -26.24 -11.35 0.71
CA GLN A 100 -24.87 -11.85 0.69
C GLN A 100 -24.50 -12.38 -0.70
N LEU A 101 -25.44 -13.01 -1.43
CA LEU A 101 -25.24 -13.38 -2.83
C LEU A 101 -25.07 -12.15 -3.73
N ILE A 102 -25.87 -11.09 -3.52
CA ILE A 102 -25.71 -9.81 -4.22
C ILE A 102 -24.31 -9.22 -3.94
N GLY A 103 -23.91 -9.17 -2.66
CA GLY A 103 -22.58 -8.69 -2.27
C GLY A 103 -21.45 -9.48 -2.94
N GLY A 104 -21.57 -10.82 -3.02
CA GLY A 104 -20.59 -11.67 -3.70
C GLY A 104 -20.49 -11.41 -5.20
N ILE A 105 -21.62 -11.14 -5.86
CA ILE A 105 -21.67 -10.77 -7.29
C ILE A 105 -20.99 -9.40 -7.51
N VAL A 106 -21.27 -8.42 -6.65
CA VAL A 106 -20.65 -7.09 -6.70
C VAL A 106 -19.13 -7.20 -6.54
N LEU A 107 -18.65 -8.01 -5.58
CA LEU A 107 -17.21 -8.26 -5.43
C LEU A 107 -16.61 -8.93 -6.67
N HIS A 108 -17.27 -9.92 -7.27
CA HIS A 108 -16.79 -10.56 -8.49
C HIS A 108 -16.68 -9.58 -9.68
N GLN A 109 -17.56 -8.58 -9.73
CA GLN A 109 -17.56 -7.52 -10.74
C GLN A 109 -16.43 -6.49 -10.58
N GLY A 110 -15.61 -6.59 -9.51
CA GLY A 110 -14.53 -5.65 -9.24
C GLY A 110 -15.03 -4.33 -8.64
N GLN A 111 -16.02 -4.41 -7.75
CA GLN A 111 -16.61 -3.26 -7.08
C GLN A 111 -16.48 -3.37 -5.56
N ILE A 112 -16.81 -2.28 -4.87
CA ILE A 112 -16.92 -2.25 -3.42
C ILE A 112 -18.35 -2.60 -3.01
N SER A 113 -18.48 -3.66 -2.21
CA SER A 113 -19.72 -4.07 -1.57
C SER A 113 -19.84 -3.38 -0.21
N GLU A 114 -20.68 -2.34 -0.12
CA GLU A 114 -20.98 -1.70 1.17
C GLU A 114 -22.06 -2.52 1.89
N MET A 115 -21.64 -3.26 2.92
CA MET A 115 -22.47 -4.10 3.77
C MET A 115 -22.25 -3.73 5.23
N ARG A 116 -23.35 -3.49 5.95
CA ARG A 116 -23.28 -3.11 7.36
C ARG A 116 -22.61 -4.20 8.21
N THR A 117 -22.07 -3.78 9.35
CA THR A 117 -21.38 -4.70 10.26
C THR A 117 -22.36 -5.71 10.82
N GLY A 118 -21.98 -6.99 10.86
CA GLY A 118 -22.87 -8.10 11.23
C GLY A 118 -23.71 -8.67 10.07
N GLU A 119 -23.58 -8.18 8.83
CA GLU A 119 -24.20 -8.80 7.64
C GLU A 119 -23.40 -9.99 7.08
N GLY A 120 -22.31 -10.39 7.73
CA GLY A 120 -21.51 -11.58 7.36
C GLY A 120 -20.52 -11.36 6.22
N LYS A 121 -19.82 -10.21 6.19
CA LYS A 121 -18.84 -9.84 5.12
C LYS A 121 -17.79 -10.93 4.86
N THR A 122 -17.22 -11.49 5.92
CA THR A 122 -16.25 -12.59 5.84
C THR A 122 -16.80 -13.80 5.08
N LEU A 123 -18.07 -14.15 5.30
CA LEU A 123 -18.74 -15.25 4.59
C LEU A 123 -19.04 -14.87 3.13
N VAL A 124 -19.37 -13.61 2.83
CA VAL A 124 -19.60 -13.12 1.46
C VAL A 124 -18.37 -13.28 0.58
N ALA A 125 -17.17 -13.00 1.10
CA ALA A 125 -15.92 -13.11 0.34
C ALA A 125 -15.66 -14.52 -0.21
N THR A 126 -16.26 -15.56 0.39
CA THR A 126 -16.08 -16.95 -0.06
C THR A 126 -16.65 -17.25 -1.43
N LEU A 127 -17.74 -16.56 -1.81
CA LEU A 127 -18.40 -16.73 -3.10
C LEU A 127 -17.49 -16.29 -4.28
N PRO A 128 -17.04 -15.02 -4.36
CA PRO A 128 -16.17 -14.57 -5.44
C PRO A 128 -14.75 -15.16 -5.35
N ALA A 129 -14.24 -15.47 -4.15
CA ALA A 129 -12.92 -16.07 -4.01
C ALA A 129 -12.90 -17.48 -4.61
N TYR A 130 -13.88 -18.34 -4.29
CA TYR A 130 -14.00 -19.66 -4.90
C TYR A 130 -14.12 -19.57 -6.43
N LEU A 131 -15.01 -18.72 -6.95
CA LEU A 131 -15.24 -18.57 -8.38
C LEU A 131 -13.98 -18.15 -9.14
N ASN A 132 -13.27 -17.12 -8.66
CA ASN A 132 -12.06 -16.65 -9.33
C ASN A 132 -10.84 -17.57 -9.09
N ALA A 133 -10.84 -18.37 -8.02
CA ALA A 133 -9.82 -19.39 -7.76
C ALA A 133 -9.84 -20.54 -8.80
N LEU A 134 -10.98 -20.78 -9.47
CA LEU A 134 -11.08 -21.76 -10.56
C LEU A 134 -10.10 -21.49 -11.72
N THR A 135 -9.63 -20.25 -11.86
CA THR A 135 -8.63 -19.86 -12.87
C THR A 135 -7.24 -20.47 -12.62
N GLY A 136 -6.94 -20.91 -11.39
CA GLY A 136 -5.61 -21.37 -10.96
C GLY A 136 -4.56 -20.26 -10.84
N LYS A 137 -4.94 -19.00 -11.06
CA LYS A 137 -4.05 -17.83 -10.98
C LYS A 137 -3.95 -17.23 -9.59
N GLY A 138 -4.82 -17.65 -8.66
CA GLY A 138 -4.83 -17.20 -7.28
C GLY A 138 -5.79 -16.09 -6.93
N VAL A 139 -6.17 -16.04 -5.66
CA VAL A 139 -6.93 -14.93 -5.06
C VAL A 139 -6.27 -14.50 -3.76
N HIS A 140 -6.02 -13.20 -3.60
CA HIS A 140 -5.54 -12.63 -2.34
C HIS A 140 -6.71 -12.02 -1.57
N ILE A 141 -6.87 -12.43 -0.31
CA ILE A 141 -7.82 -11.84 0.62
C ILE A 141 -7.02 -11.03 1.64
N VAL A 142 -7.20 -9.72 1.61
CA VAL A 142 -6.44 -8.78 2.41
C VAL A 142 -7.26 -8.36 3.61
N THR A 143 -6.69 -8.49 4.80
CA THR A 143 -7.30 -8.06 6.07
C THR A 143 -6.44 -7.01 6.76
N VAL A 144 -6.98 -6.36 7.79
CA VAL A 144 -6.34 -5.25 8.51
C VAL A 144 -5.19 -5.72 9.40
N ASN A 145 -5.20 -6.98 9.88
CA ASN A 145 -4.15 -7.50 10.77
C ASN A 145 -4.04 -9.03 10.70
N ASP A 146 -2.89 -9.52 11.18
CA ASP A 146 -2.52 -10.93 11.19
C ASP A 146 -3.51 -11.83 11.94
N TYR A 147 -4.12 -11.33 13.02
CA TYR A 147 -5.12 -12.08 13.77
C TYR A 147 -6.35 -12.38 12.91
N LEU A 148 -6.86 -11.37 12.18
CA LEU A 148 -8.01 -11.54 11.27
C LEU A 148 -7.64 -12.43 10.09
N ALA A 149 -6.47 -12.23 9.47
CA ALA A 149 -5.98 -13.09 8.39
C ALA A 149 -5.96 -14.56 8.82
N LYS A 150 -5.36 -14.84 9.99
CA LYS A 150 -5.30 -16.19 10.55
C LYS A 150 -6.68 -16.76 10.84
N ARG A 151 -7.50 -16.05 11.60
CA ARG A 151 -8.87 -16.47 11.96
C ARG A 151 -9.70 -16.77 10.72
N ASP A 152 -9.71 -15.89 9.74
CA ASP A 152 -10.57 -16.01 8.56
C ASP A 152 -10.07 -17.09 7.60
N SER A 153 -8.75 -17.25 7.47
CA SER A 153 -8.16 -18.36 6.71
C SER A 153 -8.50 -19.73 7.31
N GLU A 154 -8.53 -19.85 8.64
CA GLU A 154 -8.89 -21.09 9.34
C GLU A 154 -10.39 -21.34 9.33
N TRP A 155 -11.19 -20.28 9.48
CA TRP A 155 -12.65 -20.36 9.57
C TRP A 155 -13.30 -20.57 8.21
N MET A 156 -13.11 -19.64 7.27
CA MET A 156 -13.65 -19.75 5.91
C MET A 156 -12.90 -20.78 5.08
N GLY A 157 -11.63 -21.08 5.42
CA GLY A 157 -10.86 -22.13 4.77
C GLY A 157 -11.49 -23.52 4.89
N LYS A 158 -12.38 -23.76 5.86
CA LYS A 158 -13.18 -24.99 5.92
C LYS A 158 -14.04 -25.19 4.68
N ILE A 159 -14.64 -24.12 4.15
CA ILE A 159 -15.46 -24.15 2.93
C ILE A 159 -14.57 -24.48 1.73
N TYR A 160 -13.46 -23.78 1.56
CA TYR A 160 -12.56 -23.97 0.43
C TYR A 160 -11.94 -25.37 0.41
N LYS A 161 -11.42 -25.84 1.55
CA LYS A 161 -10.82 -27.18 1.68
C LYS A 161 -11.83 -28.29 1.46
N PHE A 162 -13.07 -28.11 1.95
CA PHE A 162 -14.17 -29.04 1.68
C PHE A 162 -14.45 -29.15 0.17
N LEU A 163 -14.43 -28.04 -0.55
CA LEU A 163 -14.57 -27.99 -2.00
C LEU A 163 -13.28 -28.35 -2.78
N GLY A 164 -12.20 -28.74 -2.09
CA GLY A 164 -10.95 -29.19 -2.71
C GLY A 164 -10.01 -28.09 -3.20
N LEU A 165 -10.15 -26.87 -2.68
CA LEU A 165 -9.18 -25.79 -2.90
C LEU A 165 -8.16 -25.69 -1.76
N GLU A 166 -6.97 -25.21 -2.08
CA GLU A 166 -5.91 -24.93 -1.11
C GLU A 166 -5.98 -23.50 -0.56
N VAL A 167 -5.64 -23.35 0.72
CA VAL A 167 -5.68 -22.06 1.43
C VAL A 167 -4.33 -21.78 2.05
N GLY A 168 -3.67 -20.72 1.60
CA GLY A 168 -2.44 -20.18 2.15
C GLY A 168 -2.70 -19.04 3.15
N LEU A 169 -1.74 -18.83 4.05
CA LEU A 169 -1.74 -17.77 5.04
C LEU A 169 -0.35 -17.16 5.10
N VAL A 170 -0.25 -15.84 5.03
CA VAL A 170 0.99 -15.07 5.19
C VAL A 170 0.86 -14.21 6.44
N LEU A 171 1.84 -14.32 7.34
CA LEU A 171 1.91 -13.60 8.61
C LEU A 171 3.27 -12.90 8.76
N SER A 172 3.32 -11.88 9.60
CA SER A 172 4.55 -11.10 9.88
C SER A 172 5.62 -11.87 10.66
N ASP A 173 5.24 -12.91 11.41
CA ASP A 173 6.16 -13.77 12.17
C ASP A 173 6.83 -14.86 11.32
N MET A 174 6.43 -15.01 10.06
CA MET A 174 7.14 -15.82 9.09
C MET A 174 8.45 -15.12 8.74
N ALA A 175 9.50 -15.43 9.51
CA ALA A 175 10.82 -14.82 9.35
C ALA A 175 11.34 -14.93 7.91
N GLU A 176 12.24 -14.02 7.51
CA GLU A 176 12.91 -14.04 6.19
C GLU A 176 13.52 -15.41 5.82
N LYS A 177 13.90 -16.21 6.83
CA LYS A 177 14.46 -17.56 6.65
C LYS A 177 13.43 -18.64 6.28
N ASP A 178 12.14 -18.34 6.38
CA ASP A 178 11.02 -19.24 6.05
C ASP A 178 10.44 -18.92 4.66
N PHE A 179 11.27 -18.46 3.73
CA PHE A 179 10.90 -18.15 2.34
C PHE A 179 10.04 -19.25 1.68
N ASP A 180 10.41 -20.51 1.87
CA ASP A 180 9.68 -21.65 1.32
C ASP A 180 8.22 -21.72 1.81
N LYS A 181 7.96 -21.36 3.08
CA LYS A 181 6.60 -21.33 3.63
C LYS A 181 5.75 -20.25 2.96
N LYS A 182 6.32 -19.06 2.77
CA LYS A 182 5.63 -17.96 2.07
C LYS A 182 5.35 -18.35 0.62
N LYS A 183 6.34 -18.93 -0.08
CA LYS A 183 6.16 -19.44 -1.45
C LYS A 183 5.03 -20.47 -1.55
N ILE A 184 4.97 -21.44 -0.64
CA ILE A 184 3.85 -22.40 -0.56
C ILE A 184 2.51 -21.69 -0.32
N ALA A 185 2.47 -20.70 0.58
CA ALA A 185 1.25 -19.95 0.86
C ALA A 185 0.74 -19.14 -0.35
N TYR A 186 1.63 -18.57 -1.16
CA TYR A 186 1.27 -17.88 -2.40
C TYR A 186 0.89 -18.82 -3.54
N GLN A 187 1.35 -20.08 -3.52
CA GLN A 187 0.99 -21.10 -4.52
C GLN A 187 -0.43 -21.65 -4.35
N ALA A 188 -1.00 -21.59 -3.14
CA ALA A 188 -2.37 -22.02 -2.85
C ALA A 188 -3.41 -21.35 -3.76
N ASP A 189 -4.61 -21.92 -3.91
CA ASP A 189 -5.67 -21.30 -4.73
C ASP A 189 -6.12 -19.94 -4.15
N ILE A 190 -6.14 -19.81 -2.81
CA ILE A 190 -6.54 -18.60 -2.08
C ILE A 190 -5.51 -18.30 -0.98
N THR A 191 -5.03 -17.07 -0.89
CA THR A 191 -4.02 -16.64 0.09
C THR A 191 -4.58 -15.51 0.95
N TYR A 192 -4.58 -15.69 2.27
CA TYR A 192 -4.90 -14.65 3.25
C TYR A 192 -3.64 -13.96 3.73
N GLY A 193 -3.73 -12.65 3.97
CA GLY A 193 -2.63 -11.87 4.54
C GLY A 193 -3.07 -10.45 4.86
N THR A 194 -2.10 -9.63 5.25
CA THR A 194 -2.29 -8.18 5.45
C THR A 194 -1.73 -7.40 4.27
N ASN A 195 -2.22 -6.17 4.12
CA ASN A 195 -1.70 -5.22 3.13
C ASN A 195 -0.18 -5.01 3.29
N ASN A 196 0.30 -4.93 4.54
CA ASN A 196 1.72 -4.81 4.87
C ASN A 196 2.51 -6.02 4.38
N GLU A 197 2.08 -7.25 4.69
CA GLU A 197 2.80 -8.45 4.26
C GLU A 197 2.84 -8.60 2.74
N PHE A 198 1.71 -8.41 2.06
CA PHE A 198 1.68 -8.45 0.59
C PHE A 198 2.57 -7.38 -0.04
N GLY A 199 2.59 -6.17 0.53
CA GLY A 199 3.41 -5.08 0.02
C GLY A 199 4.91 -5.24 0.30
N PHE A 200 5.29 -5.71 1.50
CA PHE A 200 6.69 -5.98 1.80
C PHE A 200 7.23 -7.20 1.06
N ASP A 201 6.41 -8.24 0.84
CA ASP A 201 6.80 -9.36 -0.03
C ASP A 201 6.99 -8.91 -1.47
N TYR A 202 6.15 -8.00 -1.99
CA TYR A 202 6.38 -7.38 -3.30
C TYR A 202 7.72 -6.63 -3.35
N LEU A 203 8.02 -5.80 -2.35
CA LEU A 203 9.29 -5.07 -2.31
C LEU A 203 10.49 -6.02 -2.20
N ARG A 204 10.39 -7.07 -1.37
CA ARG A 204 11.44 -8.11 -1.22
C ARG A 204 11.67 -8.89 -2.51
N ASP A 205 10.62 -9.33 -3.19
CA ASP A 205 10.74 -10.04 -4.48
C ASP A 205 11.47 -9.17 -5.51
N ASN A 206 11.21 -7.86 -5.54
CA ASN A 206 11.88 -6.94 -6.46
C ASN A 206 13.31 -6.54 -6.04
N MET A 207 13.75 -6.89 -4.83
CA MET A 207 15.15 -6.76 -4.38
C MET A 207 15.89 -8.11 -4.40
N SER A 208 15.19 -9.21 -4.68
CA SER A 208 15.75 -10.55 -4.60
C SER A 208 16.87 -10.76 -5.61
N GLY A 209 17.92 -11.49 -5.21
CA GLY A 209 19.06 -11.81 -6.07
C GLY A 209 18.82 -12.98 -7.02
N SER A 210 17.75 -13.76 -6.81
CA SER A 210 17.40 -14.89 -7.66
C SER A 210 15.89 -15.08 -7.77
N ILE A 211 15.44 -15.72 -8.85
CA ILE A 211 14.01 -15.97 -9.09
C ILE A 211 13.45 -17.03 -8.12
N GLU A 212 14.29 -17.96 -7.69
CA GLU A 212 13.93 -19.01 -6.74
C GLU A 212 13.53 -18.41 -5.40
N GLN A 213 14.19 -17.30 -5.03
CA GLN A 213 13.97 -16.48 -3.85
C GLN A 213 12.83 -15.45 -4.02
N CYS A 214 11.97 -15.56 -5.05
CA CYS A 214 10.72 -14.79 -5.14
C CYS A 214 9.52 -15.59 -4.63
N CYS A 215 8.75 -15.02 -3.68
CA CYS A 215 7.63 -15.66 -3.02
C CYS A 215 6.33 -15.55 -3.81
N GLN A 216 6.05 -14.37 -4.37
CA GLN A 216 4.76 -14.05 -4.97
C GLN A 216 4.66 -14.59 -6.40
N ARG A 217 3.43 -14.81 -6.83
CA ARG A 217 3.07 -15.13 -8.22
C ARG A 217 2.43 -13.90 -8.89
N PRO A 218 2.23 -13.90 -10.22
CA PRO A 218 1.57 -12.79 -10.91
C PRO A 218 0.20 -12.44 -10.29
N TYR A 219 -0.06 -11.14 -10.13
CA TYR A 219 -1.30 -10.65 -9.54
C TYR A 219 -2.53 -11.00 -10.40
N ASN A 220 -3.61 -11.42 -9.75
CA ASN A 220 -4.84 -11.84 -10.41
C ASN A 220 -6.09 -11.14 -9.85
N PHE A 221 -6.47 -11.46 -8.61
CA PHE A 221 -7.63 -10.88 -7.95
C PHE A 221 -7.35 -10.61 -6.47
N ALA A 222 -7.63 -9.39 -6.02
CA ALA A 222 -7.61 -9.02 -4.60
C ALA A 222 -9.02 -8.67 -4.11
N ILE A 223 -9.39 -9.22 -2.96
CA ILE A 223 -10.55 -8.80 -2.17
C ILE A 223 -10.00 -8.15 -0.91
N VAL A 224 -10.22 -6.84 -0.77
CA VAL A 224 -9.79 -6.07 0.39
C VAL A 224 -10.94 -6.01 1.39
N ASP A 225 -10.82 -6.71 2.51
CA ASP A 225 -11.70 -6.51 3.66
C ASP A 225 -11.39 -5.17 4.31
N GLU A 226 -12.42 -4.50 4.81
CA GLU A 226 -12.30 -3.18 5.43
C GLU A 226 -11.58 -2.17 4.50
N VAL A 227 -12.01 -2.16 3.23
CA VAL A 227 -11.35 -1.44 2.13
C VAL A 227 -11.15 0.05 2.39
N ASP A 228 -12.05 0.68 3.15
CA ASP A 228 -11.95 2.07 3.56
C ASP A 228 -10.80 2.31 4.53
N SER A 229 -10.50 1.39 5.44
CA SER A 229 -9.32 1.54 6.28
C SER A 229 -8.03 1.27 5.54
N ILE A 230 -7.99 0.26 4.68
CA ILE A 230 -6.75 -0.11 3.99
C ILE A 230 -6.41 0.89 2.87
N LEU A 231 -7.38 1.24 2.04
CA LEU A 231 -7.16 2.07 0.84
C LEU A 231 -7.36 3.58 1.08
N ILE A 232 -7.87 3.99 2.25
CA ILE A 232 -8.05 5.42 2.60
C ILE A 232 -7.27 5.77 3.87
N ASP A 233 -7.50 5.08 4.98
CA ASP A 233 -6.83 5.45 6.25
C ASP A 233 -5.33 5.13 6.25
N GLU A 234 -4.95 3.91 5.88
CA GLU A 234 -3.57 3.44 5.85
C GLU A 234 -2.80 3.92 4.62
N ALA A 235 -3.50 4.29 3.56
CA ALA A 235 -2.96 4.82 2.32
C ALA A 235 -2.35 6.24 2.43
N ARG A 236 -2.15 6.73 3.67
CA ARG A 236 -1.46 8.00 3.98
C ARG A 236 0.06 7.85 3.94
N THR A 237 0.58 6.67 4.28
CA THR A 237 2.02 6.40 4.38
C THR A 237 2.43 5.31 3.41
N PRO A 238 3.50 5.51 2.61
CA PRO A 238 4.02 4.45 1.74
C PRO A 238 4.68 3.33 2.56
N LEU A 239 4.80 2.15 1.95
CA LEU A 239 5.66 1.08 2.42
C LEU A 239 7.09 1.37 1.98
N ILE A 240 8.04 1.28 2.90
CA ILE A 240 9.44 1.59 2.67
C ILE A 240 10.31 0.50 3.33
N ILE A 241 11.23 -0.08 2.56
CA ILE A 241 12.35 -0.85 3.10
C ILE A 241 13.56 0.07 3.12
N SER A 242 14.21 0.18 4.28
CA SER A 242 15.39 1.03 4.45
C SER A 242 16.62 0.20 4.79
N GLY A 243 17.76 0.57 4.22
CA GLY A 243 19.08 0.01 4.47
C GLY A 243 19.94 0.97 5.28
N ARG A 244 20.97 0.46 5.95
CA ARG A 244 21.91 1.30 6.69
C ARG A 244 22.91 1.94 5.73
N LEU A 245 23.06 3.25 5.82
CA LEU A 245 24.11 4.02 5.19
C LEU A 245 25.06 4.51 6.30
N GLU A 246 26.30 4.04 6.28
CA GLU A 246 27.33 4.54 7.21
C GLU A 246 27.62 6.01 6.88
N LYS A 247 27.12 6.93 7.70
CA LYS A 247 27.44 8.36 7.68
C LYS A 247 27.95 8.82 9.04
N SER A 248 28.67 9.95 9.03
CA SER A 248 29.34 10.43 10.25
C SER A 248 28.34 10.95 11.28
N ALA A 249 28.16 10.19 12.37
CA ALA A 249 27.45 10.61 13.57
C ALA A 249 27.96 11.94 14.17
N GLU A 250 29.16 12.39 13.80
CA GLU A 250 29.71 13.67 14.23
C GLU A 250 28.95 14.87 13.64
N THR A 251 28.43 14.76 12.41
CA THR A 251 27.68 15.83 11.76
C THR A 251 26.38 16.11 12.53
N TYR A 252 25.62 15.07 12.88
CA TYR A 252 24.40 15.19 13.68
C TYR A 252 24.64 15.77 15.08
N LYS A 253 25.72 15.34 15.75
CA LYS A 253 26.11 15.92 17.04
C LYS A 253 26.43 17.41 16.92
N THR A 254 27.06 17.80 15.81
CA THR A 254 27.39 19.21 15.56
C THR A 254 26.12 20.02 15.33
N MET A 255 25.18 19.53 14.51
CA MET A 255 23.91 20.23 14.27
C MET A 255 23.02 20.32 15.50
N ALA A 256 22.93 19.27 16.32
CA ALA A 256 22.19 19.29 17.59
C ALA A 256 22.76 20.31 18.60
N ARG A 257 24.06 20.65 18.49
CA ARG A 257 24.68 21.72 19.29
C ARG A 257 24.42 23.12 18.73
N ILE A 258 24.22 23.25 17.42
CA ILE A 258 24.01 24.52 16.73
C ILE A 258 22.54 24.93 16.76
N ALA A 259 21.60 24.00 16.55
CA ALA A 259 20.16 24.29 16.52
C ALA A 259 19.61 25.04 17.77
N PRO A 260 20.09 24.81 19.00
CA PRO A 260 19.70 25.60 20.17
C PRO A 260 20.18 27.07 20.15
N GLN A 261 21.22 27.38 19.38
CA GLN A 261 21.79 28.74 19.27
C GLN A 261 21.05 29.61 18.25
N LEU A 262 20.14 29.03 17.48
CA LEU A 262 19.22 29.75 16.60
C LEU A 262 17.90 30.02 17.36
N GLU A 263 17.40 31.24 17.24
CA GLU A 263 16.16 31.71 17.88
C GLU A 263 14.94 31.64 16.95
N LYS A 264 13.84 31.10 17.48
CA LYS A 264 12.52 31.01 16.81
C LYS A 264 11.94 32.40 16.55
N ASN A 265 11.32 32.60 15.39
CA ASN A 265 10.76 33.86 14.86
C ASN A 265 11.78 34.98 14.59
N VAL A 266 13.08 34.69 14.73
CA VAL A 266 14.17 35.58 14.31
C VAL A 266 14.97 34.90 13.22
N HIS A 267 15.51 33.72 13.51
CA HIS A 267 16.36 32.96 12.59
C HIS A 267 15.57 31.95 11.76
N TYR A 268 14.45 31.43 12.29
CA TYR A 268 13.57 30.51 11.56
C TYR A 268 12.12 30.63 12.04
N GLU A 269 11.18 30.30 11.15
CA GLU A 269 9.75 30.22 11.44
C GLU A 269 9.31 28.75 11.55
N VAL A 270 8.33 28.47 12.41
CA VAL A 270 7.78 27.12 12.62
C VAL A 270 6.35 27.09 12.15
N GLU A 271 6.07 26.24 11.16
CA GLU A 271 4.73 25.98 10.65
C GLU A 271 4.20 24.67 11.24
N GLU A 272 3.49 24.75 12.36
CA GLU A 272 3.02 23.56 13.10
C GLU A 272 2.05 22.69 12.29
N LYS A 273 1.22 23.30 11.45
CA LYS A 273 0.20 22.58 10.66
C LYS A 273 0.81 21.56 9.69
N ASN A 274 1.92 21.92 9.06
CA ASN A 274 2.63 21.09 8.08
C ASN A 274 3.86 20.42 8.69
N LYS A 275 4.10 20.58 10.01
CA LYS A 275 5.34 20.19 10.71
C LYS A 275 6.59 20.60 9.93
N ASN A 276 6.66 21.88 9.53
CA ASN A 276 7.76 22.41 8.73
C ASN A 276 8.49 23.57 9.42
N ILE A 277 9.74 23.80 9.03
CA ILE A 277 10.56 24.92 9.49
C ILE A 277 11.11 25.65 8.28
N ILE A 278 11.04 26.97 8.30
CA ILE A 278 11.49 27.85 7.21
C ILE A 278 12.60 28.75 7.76
N PHE A 279 13.77 28.75 7.12
CA PHE A 279 14.83 29.68 7.48
C PHE A 279 14.49 31.11 7.03
N THR A 280 14.84 32.07 7.88
CA THR A 280 14.90 33.48 7.49
C THR A 280 16.28 33.81 6.90
N GLU A 281 16.42 34.94 6.23
CA GLU A 281 17.73 35.41 5.72
C GLU A 281 18.76 35.56 6.87
N GLU A 282 18.35 36.14 8.00
CA GLU A 282 19.21 36.28 9.20
C GLU A 282 19.62 34.91 9.78
N GLY A 283 18.73 33.91 9.69
CA GLY A 283 19.04 32.55 10.12
C GLY A 283 20.05 31.83 9.24
N ILE A 284 20.02 32.06 7.93
CA ILE A 284 20.98 31.51 6.98
C ILE A 284 22.37 32.08 7.26
N ASP A 285 22.48 33.41 7.40
CA ASP A 285 23.73 34.09 7.71
C ASP A 285 24.31 33.60 9.04
N LYS A 286 23.46 33.47 10.07
CA LYS A 286 23.89 33.01 11.39
C LYS A 286 24.34 31.54 11.36
N ALA A 287 23.65 30.70 10.61
CA ALA A 287 24.02 29.30 10.43
C ALA A 287 25.37 29.15 9.73
N GLN A 288 25.63 29.94 8.68
CA GLN A 288 26.91 29.98 7.96
C GLN A 288 28.06 30.40 8.87
N GLU A 289 27.86 31.40 9.74
CA GLU A 289 28.84 31.84 10.74
C GLU A 289 29.16 30.72 11.75
N LEU A 290 28.12 30.07 12.30
CA LEU A 290 28.27 29.02 13.30
C LEU A 290 28.92 27.74 12.73
N LEU A 291 28.69 27.44 11.45
CA LEU A 291 29.25 26.30 10.74
C LEU A 291 30.60 26.60 10.08
N ASN A 292 31.01 27.87 10.01
CA ASN A 292 32.21 28.35 9.32
C ASN A 292 32.28 27.87 7.85
N VAL A 293 31.17 28.03 7.13
CA VAL A 293 31.05 27.67 5.70
C VAL A 293 30.54 28.86 4.89
N PRO A 294 30.96 28.99 3.61
CA PRO A 294 30.53 30.10 2.76
C PRO A 294 29.07 29.97 2.31
N ASP A 295 28.56 28.75 2.15
CA ASP A 295 27.18 28.46 1.75
C ASP A 295 26.75 27.15 2.40
N ILE A 296 25.62 27.16 3.11
CA ILE A 296 25.05 25.96 3.74
C ILE A 296 24.23 25.11 2.74
N PHE A 297 23.88 25.66 1.57
CA PHE A 297 23.08 25.01 0.52
C PHE A 297 23.93 24.30 -0.54
N ASP A 298 25.24 24.17 -0.33
CA ASP A 298 26.12 23.39 -1.22
C ASP A 298 25.68 21.91 -1.27
N ALA A 299 25.30 21.46 -2.48
CA ALA A 299 24.78 20.12 -2.76
C ALA A 299 25.76 19.00 -2.39
N SER A 300 27.07 19.28 -2.33
CA SER A 300 28.10 18.30 -1.98
C SER A 300 28.18 17.98 -0.49
N THR A 301 27.72 18.88 0.39
CA THR A 301 27.88 18.76 1.85
C THR A 301 26.57 18.57 2.61
N GLN A 302 25.43 18.93 2.02
CA GLN A 302 24.08 18.73 2.59
C GLN A 302 23.87 19.36 3.99
N LEU A 303 24.66 20.38 4.36
CA LEU A 303 24.65 20.95 5.73
C LEU A 303 23.32 21.62 6.10
N ALA A 304 22.67 22.31 5.15
CA ALA A 304 21.36 22.92 5.36
C ALA A 304 20.30 21.88 5.74
N HIS A 305 20.31 20.70 5.11
CA HIS A 305 19.40 19.62 5.41
C HIS A 305 19.59 19.12 6.86
N TYR A 306 20.83 18.84 7.28
CA TYR A 306 21.11 18.37 8.64
C TYR A 306 20.71 19.39 9.72
N LEU A 307 20.95 20.68 9.48
CA LEU A 307 20.56 21.74 10.40
C LEU A 307 19.04 21.88 10.49
N LEU A 308 18.34 21.77 9.35
CA LEU A 308 16.89 21.78 9.30
C LEU A 308 16.28 20.61 10.09
N GLN A 309 16.84 19.40 9.96
CA GLN A 309 16.38 18.24 10.72
C GLN A 309 16.63 18.40 12.23
N ALA A 310 17.76 18.99 12.63
CA ALA A 310 18.03 19.33 14.04
C ALA A 310 17.03 20.35 14.60
N LEU A 311 16.64 21.36 13.81
CA LEU A 311 15.61 22.33 14.20
C LEU A 311 14.22 21.67 14.27
N LYS A 312 13.87 20.79 13.32
CA LYS A 312 12.60 20.03 13.34
C LYS A 312 12.53 19.19 14.61
N ALA A 313 13.58 18.42 14.91
CA ALA A 313 13.69 17.63 16.13
C ALA A 313 13.52 18.49 17.39
N LYS A 314 14.09 19.71 17.42
CA LYS A 314 13.99 20.66 18.55
C LYS A 314 12.57 21.16 18.76
N GLU A 315 11.88 21.60 17.71
CA GLU A 315 10.64 22.39 17.82
C GLU A 315 9.35 21.58 17.61
N LEU A 316 9.39 20.52 16.80
CA LEU A 316 8.19 19.83 16.31
C LEU A 316 8.01 18.42 16.87
N PHE A 317 9.06 17.84 17.49
CA PHE A 317 9.03 16.49 18.03
C PHE A 317 9.34 16.53 19.53
N MET A 318 8.33 16.18 20.33
CA MET A 318 8.34 16.27 21.78
C MET A 318 8.48 14.88 22.40
N ILE A 319 9.37 14.77 23.39
CA ILE A 319 9.48 13.57 24.20
C ILE A 319 8.17 13.33 24.96
N ASP A 320 7.83 12.05 25.16
CA ASP A 320 6.58 11.54 25.76
C ASP A 320 5.30 11.85 24.97
N THR A 321 5.40 12.48 23.80
CA THR A 321 4.27 12.74 22.89
C THR A 321 4.49 12.04 21.55
N ASP A 322 5.53 12.44 20.81
CA ASP A 322 5.84 11.87 19.48
C ASP A 322 6.79 10.67 19.60
N TYR A 323 7.57 10.60 20.68
CA TYR A 323 8.49 9.50 20.96
C TYR A 323 8.81 9.37 22.45
N VAL A 324 9.37 8.22 22.81
CA VAL A 324 9.93 7.96 24.14
C VAL A 324 11.36 7.46 24.02
N VAL A 325 12.20 7.75 25.01
CA VAL A 325 13.54 7.17 25.10
C VAL A 325 13.50 5.97 26.03
N LYS A 326 13.77 4.77 25.50
CA LYS A 326 13.71 3.51 26.25
C LYS A 326 14.96 2.69 25.96
N ASN A 327 15.60 2.17 27.01
CA ASN A 327 16.85 1.40 26.91
C ASN A 327 18.00 2.12 26.16
N GLY A 328 18.01 3.45 26.12
CA GLY A 328 18.99 4.21 25.35
C GLY A 328 18.76 4.15 23.84
N GLU A 329 17.50 4.01 23.41
CA GLU A 329 17.05 4.13 22.02
C GLU A 329 15.79 5.02 21.96
N VAL A 330 15.61 5.72 20.84
CA VAL A 330 14.41 6.51 20.57
C VAL A 330 13.36 5.60 19.94
N VAL A 331 12.18 5.50 20.56
CA VAL A 331 11.06 4.70 20.06
C VAL A 331 9.89 5.62 19.73
N ILE A 332 9.46 5.59 18.46
CA ILE A 332 8.36 6.42 17.96
C ILE A 332 7.06 5.98 18.64
N VAL A 333 6.26 6.96 19.05
CA VAL A 333 4.90 6.74 19.52
C VAL A 333 3.97 7.10 18.37
N ASP A 334 3.14 6.13 17.97
CA ASP A 334 2.10 6.37 16.98
C ASP A 334 1.08 7.39 17.52
N GLU A 335 0.92 8.50 16.81
CA GLU A 335 0.07 9.63 17.22
C GLU A 335 -1.42 9.23 17.40
N PHE A 336 -1.88 8.19 16.70
CA PHE A 336 -3.29 7.78 16.68
C PHE A 336 -3.62 6.71 17.72
N THR A 337 -2.64 5.87 18.06
CA THR A 337 -2.84 4.70 18.92
C THR A 337 -2.09 4.80 20.24
N GLY A 338 -1.16 5.75 20.39
CA GLY A 338 -0.27 5.88 21.55
C GLY A 338 0.64 4.67 21.74
N ARG A 339 0.80 3.83 20.71
CA ARG A 339 1.63 2.63 20.78
C ARG A 339 3.07 2.95 20.39
N MET A 340 3.99 2.31 21.11
CA MET A 340 5.38 2.27 20.73
C MET A 340 5.53 1.45 19.45
N MET A 341 6.04 2.06 18.39
CA MET A 341 6.32 1.41 17.11
C MET A 341 7.77 0.91 17.09
N GLU A 342 8.04 -0.18 17.80
CA GLU A 342 9.36 -0.81 17.83
C GLU A 342 9.81 -1.20 16.41
N GLY A 343 11.04 -0.83 16.06
CA GLY A 343 11.61 -1.03 14.72
C GLY A 343 11.28 0.05 13.68
N ARG A 344 10.37 1.00 13.97
CA ARG A 344 10.13 2.15 13.08
C ARG A 344 11.05 3.32 13.42
N ARG A 345 11.49 4.02 12.38
CA ARG A 345 12.30 5.24 12.46
C ARG A 345 11.71 6.33 11.58
N TRP A 346 11.98 7.59 11.91
CA TRP A 346 11.70 8.68 10.99
C TRP A 346 12.79 8.71 9.92
N SER A 347 12.38 8.98 8.69
CA SER A 347 13.27 9.04 7.53
C SER A 347 14.10 10.33 7.53
N ASP A 348 15.01 10.41 6.54
CA ASP A 348 15.67 11.66 6.16
C ASP A 348 16.47 12.32 7.30
N GLY A 349 17.20 11.51 8.07
CA GLY A 349 18.06 11.99 9.15
C GLY A 349 17.35 12.54 10.39
N LEU A 350 16.01 12.64 10.38
CA LEU A 350 15.24 13.18 11.49
C LEU A 350 15.39 12.32 12.75
N HIS A 351 15.38 11.00 12.61
CA HIS A 351 15.56 10.11 13.75
C HIS A 351 16.93 10.27 14.39
N GLN A 352 17.98 10.40 13.58
CA GLN A 352 19.33 10.66 14.01
C GLN A 352 19.46 12.05 14.65
N ALA A 353 18.72 13.04 14.15
CA ALA A 353 18.64 14.36 14.75
C ALA A 353 17.95 14.34 16.13
N VAL A 354 16.89 13.54 16.30
CA VAL A 354 16.24 13.32 17.61
C VAL A 354 17.15 12.53 18.55
N GLU A 355 17.83 11.48 18.08
CA GLU A 355 18.83 10.75 18.86
C GLU A 355 19.96 11.68 19.32
N ALA A 356 20.43 12.57 18.45
CA ALA A 356 21.46 13.58 18.76
C ALA A 356 20.95 14.64 19.76
N LYS A 357 19.70 15.10 19.61
CA LYS A 357 19.03 16.02 20.53
C LYS A 357 18.95 15.44 21.94
N GLU A 358 18.56 14.17 22.06
CA GLU A 358 18.41 13.47 23.34
C GLU A 358 19.73 12.88 23.87
N ASN A 359 20.84 13.12 23.18
CA ASN A 359 22.18 12.63 23.52
C ASN A 359 22.23 11.09 23.68
N VAL A 360 21.49 10.40 22.81
CA VAL A 360 21.41 8.94 22.70
C VAL A 360 22.46 8.45 21.68
N LYS A 361 22.75 7.14 21.66
CA LYS A 361 23.64 6.56 20.64
C LYS A 361 23.01 6.76 19.25
N ILE A 362 23.60 7.65 18.46
CA ILE A 362 23.18 7.92 17.09
C ILE A 362 23.43 6.66 16.25
N GLN A 363 22.38 6.18 15.63
CA GLN A 363 22.41 5.01 14.76
C GLN A 363 22.67 5.47 13.32
N ASP A 364 23.20 4.58 12.48
CA ASP A 364 23.49 4.92 11.07
C ASP A 364 22.23 5.45 10.36
N GLU A 365 22.45 6.35 9.40
CA GLU A 365 21.38 6.85 8.55
C GLU A 365 20.71 5.69 7.83
N SER A 366 19.41 5.81 7.60
CA SER A 366 18.66 4.84 6.84
C SER A 366 18.36 5.43 5.46
N GLN A 367 18.80 4.76 4.41
CA GLN A 367 18.45 5.09 3.03
C GLN A 367 17.33 4.19 2.52
N THR A 368 16.46 4.70 1.66
CA THR A 368 15.39 3.90 1.06
C THR A 368 15.95 2.96 0.00
N LEU A 369 15.75 1.65 0.19
CA LEU A 369 16.13 0.61 -0.77
C LEU A 369 14.99 0.27 -1.74
N ALA A 370 13.77 0.29 -1.24
CA ALA A 370 12.58 0.05 -2.03
C ALA A 370 11.37 0.74 -1.37
N SER A 371 10.45 1.25 -2.18
CA SER A 371 9.22 1.86 -1.68
C SER A 371 8.05 1.64 -2.63
N ILE A 372 6.83 1.58 -2.10
CA ILE A 372 5.58 1.59 -2.87
C ILE A 372 4.43 2.14 -2.02
N THR A 373 3.52 2.90 -2.63
CA THR A 373 2.26 3.29 -1.97
C THR A 373 1.22 2.17 -2.03
N PHE A 374 0.31 2.10 -1.06
CA PHE A 374 -0.80 1.14 -1.14
C PHE A 374 -1.65 1.35 -2.41
N GLN A 375 -1.84 2.61 -2.82
CA GLN A 375 -2.50 2.98 -4.06
C GLN A 375 -1.90 2.23 -5.25
N ASN A 376 -0.59 2.36 -5.47
CA ASN A 376 0.07 1.73 -6.61
C ASN A 376 0.23 0.22 -6.45
N LEU A 377 0.43 -0.29 -5.23
CA LEU A 377 0.43 -1.73 -4.96
C LEU A 377 -0.88 -2.39 -5.41
N PHE A 378 -2.03 -1.85 -5.00
CA PHE A 378 -3.32 -2.44 -5.34
C PHE A 378 -3.74 -2.21 -6.81
N ARG A 379 -3.17 -1.20 -7.48
CA ARG A 379 -3.32 -1.01 -8.93
C ARG A 379 -2.61 -2.09 -9.77
N LEU A 380 -1.70 -2.87 -9.19
CA LEU A 380 -1.08 -4.02 -9.87
C LEU A 380 -2.07 -5.15 -10.14
N TYR A 381 -3.17 -5.23 -9.39
CA TYR A 381 -4.16 -6.30 -9.55
C TYR A 381 -5.04 -6.05 -10.78
N PRO A 382 -5.14 -7.02 -11.72
CA PRO A 382 -6.05 -6.93 -12.86
C PRO A 382 -7.52 -6.79 -12.46
N LYS A 383 -7.90 -7.39 -11.32
CA LYS A 383 -9.21 -7.25 -10.69
C LYS A 383 -9.01 -6.91 -9.22
N LEU A 384 -9.66 -5.84 -8.77
CA LEU A 384 -9.65 -5.40 -7.38
C LEU A 384 -11.10 -5.26 -6.93
N ALA A 385 -11.41 -5.72 -5.72
CA ALA A 385 -12.70 -5.56 -5.08
C ALA A 385 -12.51 -5.29 -3.60
N GLY A 386 -13.54 -4.78 -2.94
CA GLY A 386 -13.47 -4.52 -1.51
C GLY A 386 -14.80 -4.61 -0.80
N MET A 387 -14.77 -4.81 0.51
CA MET A 387 -15.98 -4.82 1.33
C MET A 387 -15.77 -3.95 2.57
N THR A 388 -16.80 -3.21 2.96
CA THR A 388 -16.79 -2.40 4.18
C THR A 388 -18.22 -2.03 4.55
N GLY A 389 -18.43 -1.46 5.75
CA GLY A 389 -19.72 -0.93 6.18
C GLY A 389 -19.96 0.52 5.78
N THR A 390 -18.94 1.20 5.26
CA THR A 390 -18.93 2.66 5.17
C THR A 390 -18.07 3.17 4.01
N ALA A 391 -18.37 2.80 2.76
CA ALA A 391 -17.59 3.20 1.59
C ALA A 391 -18.17 4.39 0.81
N ILE A 392 -19.49 4.63 0.90
CA ILE A 392 -20.19 5.57 0.03
C ILE A 392 -19.70 7.02 0.17
N THR A 393 -19.16 7.39 1.34
CA THR A 393 -18.58 8.73 1.56
C THR A 393 -17.35 8.97 0.71
N GLU A 394 -16.57 7.92 0.42
CA GLU A 394 -15.31 7.97 -0.33
C GLU A 394 -15.44 7.45 -1.77
N GLU A 395 -16.66 7.28 -2.28
CA GLU A 395 -16.92 6.74 -3.63
C GLU A 395 -16.13 7.49 -4.72
N ALA A 396 -16.01 8.81 -4.59
CA ALA A 396 -15.26 9.64 -5.53
C ALA A 396 -13.75 9.33 -5.52
N GLU A 397 -13.17 9.07 -4.34
CA GLU A 397 -11.76 8.71 -4.19
C GLU A 397 -11.51 7.30 -4.74
N PHE A 398 -12.36 6.33 -4.39
CA PHE A 398 -12.32 4.97 -4.91
C PHE A 398 -12.42 4.91 -6.44
N GLY A 399 -13.35 5.66 -7.03
CA GLY A 399 -13.53 5.72 -8.48
C GLY A 399 -12.35 6.39 -9.19
N LYS A 400 -11.78 7.46 -8.60
CA LYS A 400 -10.69 8.21 -9.22
C LYS A 400 -9.33 7.51 -9.14
N ILE A 401 -8.99 6.92 -7.99
CA ILE A 401 -7.67 6.32 -7.75
C ILE A 401 -7.66 4.85 -8.20
N TYR A 402 -8.67 4.08 -7.80
CA TYR A 402 -8.69 2.62 -7.95
C TYR A 402 -9.64 2.13 -9.04
N ARG A 403 -10.44 3.03 -9.65
CA ARG A 403 -11.52 2.67 -10.59
C ARG A 403 -12.55 1.72 -9.98
N LEU A 404 -12.76 1.84 -8.67
CA LEU A 404 -13.72 1.04 -7.92
C LEU A 404 -15.03 1.81 -7.78
N GLU A 405 -16.13 1.20 -8.23
CA GLU A 405 -17.47 1.71 -7.94
C GLU A 405 -17.95 1.17 -6.58
N VAL A 406 -18.75 1.95 -5.86
CA VAL A 406 -19.38 1.51 -4.60
C VAL A 406 -20.84 1.11 -4.88
N THR A 407 -21.25 -0.04 -4.36
CA THR A 407 -22.64 -0.50 -4.41
C THR A 407 -23.11 -0.78 -2.98
N GLN A 408 -24.17 -0.09 -2.56
CA GLN A 408 -24.74 -0.23 -1.22
C GLN A 408 -25.73 -1.39 -1.19
N ILE A 409 -25.41 -2.41 -0.40
CA ILE A 409 -26.20 -3.64 -0.29
C ILE A 409 -27.29 -3.46 0.77
N PRO A 410 -28.55 -3.85 0.49
CA PRO A 410 -29.60 -3.85 1.50
C PRO A 410 -29.26 -4.76 2.68
N THR A 411 -29.72 -4.39 3.88
CA THR A 411 -29.57 -5.22 5.07
C THR A 411 -30.52 -6.41 5.04
N ASN A 412 -30.18 -7.52 5.72
CA ASN A 412 -31.08 -8.68 5.86
C ASN A 412 -32.41 -8.29 6.51
N ARG A 413 -32.27 -7.47 7.55
CA ARG A 413 -33.33 -7.03 8.45
C ARG A 413 -33.27 -5.52 8.56
N ILE A 414 -34.42 -4.91 8.82
CA ILE A 414 -34.54 -3.47 8.93
C ILE A 414 -33.76 -3.00 10.16
N ASP A 415 -32.93 -1.98 9.98
CA ASP A 415 -32.25 -1.32 11.09
C ASP A 415 -33.25 -0.49 11.90
N ILE A 416 -33.34 -0.80 13.20
CA ILE A 416 -34.19 -0.11 14.18
C ILE A 416 -33.36 0.62 15.24
N ARG A 417 -32.05 0.80 15.02
CA ARG A 417 -31.16 1.52 15.93
C ARG A 417 -31.58 2.98 16.08
N GLU A 418 -31.58 3.46 17.32
CA GLU A 418 -31.85 4.86 17.62
C GLU A 418 -30.53 5.65 17.77
N ASP A 419 -30.26 6.54 16.80
CA ASP A 419 -29.13 7.48 16.91
C ASP A 419 -29.58 8.75 17.64
N LEU A 420 -29.25 8.85 18.92
CA LEU A 420 -29.61 9.98 19.78
C LEU A 420 -28.79 11.23 19.42
N PRO A 421 -29.33 12.44 19.66
CA PRO A 421 -28.59 13.69 19.45
C PRO A 421 -27.28 13.74 20.24
N ASP A 422 -26.29 14.43 19.67
CA ASP A 422 -25.02 14.70 20.36
C ASP A 422 -25.23 15.63 21.56
N VAL A 423 -24.50 15.36 22.63
CA VAL A 423 -24.49 16.18 23.85
C VAL A 423 -23.16 16.92 23.91
N ILE A 424 -23.20 18.26 23.87
CA ILE A 424 -21.98 19.08 23.85
C ILE A 424 -21.84 19.85 25.16
N TYR A 425 -20.63 19.82 25.71
CA TYR A 425 -20.20 20.52 26.92
C TYR A 425 -19.13 21.57 26.60
N LYS A 426 -18.99 22.54 27.51
CA LYS A 426 -17.94 23.57 27.40
C LYS A 426 -16.55 23.03 27.76
N THR A 427 -16.47 22.17 28.78
CA THR A 427 -15.21 21.61 29.29
C THR A 427 -15.20 20.09 29.21
N GLU A 428 -14.01 19.51 29.03
CA GLU A 428 -13.80 18.07 29.00
C GLU A 428 -14.09 17.43 30.36
N THR A 429 -13.82 18.14 31.46
CA THR A 429 -14.09 17.66 32.81
C THR A 429 -15.59 17.40 33.02
N GLN A 430 -16.44 18.36 32.62
CA GLN A 430 -17.89 18.20 32.74
C GLN A 430 -18.40 17.09 31.82
N LYS A 431 -17.91 17.02 30.57
CA LYS A 431 -18.23 15.95 29.62
C LYS A 431 -18.06 14.56 30.25
N PHE A 432 -16.88 14.28 30.81
CA PHE A 432 -16.59 12.97 31.41
C PHE A 432 -17.39 12.69 32.69
N LYS A 433 -17.67 13.72 33.49
CA LYS A 433 -18.52 13.56 34.67
C LYS A 433 -19.95 13.14 34.28
N SER A 434 -20.57 13.86 33.35
CA SER A 434 -21.91 13.54 32.85
C SER A 434 -21.96 12.21 32.10
N LEU A 435 -20.90 11.87 31.35
CA LEU A 435 -20.76 10.55 30.73
C LEU A 435 -20.80 9.42 31.76
N VAL A 436 -20.06 9.55 32.87
CA VAL A 436 -20.03 8.52 33.93
C VAL A 436 -21.40 8.39 34.62
N GLU A 437 -22.10 9.52 34.84
CA GLU A 437 -23.46 9.52 35.38
C GLU A 437 -24.45 8.79 34.45
N GLU A 438 -24.34 8.99 33.13
CA GLU A 438 -25.15 8.27 32.15
C GLU A 438 -24.82 6.77 32.11
N ILE A 439 -23.54 6.41 32.14
CA ILE A 439 -23.09 5.01 32.21
C ILE A 439 -23.66 4.33 33.47
N GLU A 440 -23.59 4.99 34.63
CA GLU A 440 -24.12 4.47 35.89
C GLU A 440 -25.64 4.21 35.80
N GLN A 441 -26.39 5.17 35.24
CA GLN A 441 -27.83 5.04 35.06
C GLN A 441 -28.20 3.88 34.11
N VAL A 442 -27.55 3.80 32.96
CA VAL A 442 -27.82 2.75 31.95
C VAL A 442 -27.39 1.37 32.46
N HIS A 443 -26.24 1.29 33.13
CA HIS A 443 -25.74 0.05 33.71
C HIS A 443 -26.66 -0.47 34.83
N SER A 444 -27.28 0.41 35.62
CA SER A 444 -28.24 0.01 36.66
C SER A 444 -29.47 -0.74 36.12
N GLN A 445 -29.79 -0.55 34.85
CA GLN A 445 -30.86 -1.25 34.13
C GLN A 445 -30.39 -2.59 33.53
N GLY A 446 -29.10 -2.91 33.65
CA GLY A 446 -28.48 -4.12 33.10
C GLY A 446 -28.19 -4.06 31.60
N ARG A 447 -28.32 -2.88 30.98
CA ARG A 447 -28.05 -2.70 29.55
C ARG A 447 -26.53 -2.70 29.29
N PRO A 448 -26.03 -3.43 28.26
CA PRO A 448 -24.62 -3.42 27.90
C PRO A 448 -24.20 -2.09 27.26
N ILE A 449 -22.98 -1.65 27.55
CA ILE A 449 -22.43 -0.37 27.12
C ILE A 449 -21.06 -0.56 26.47
N LEU A 450 -20.90 0.01 25.27
CA LEU A 450 -19.62 0.17 24.59
C LEU A 450 -19.25 1.65 24.52
N VAL A 451 -18.11 2.04 25.09
CA VAL A 451 -17.62 3.41 25.06
C VAL A 451 -16.40 3.51 24.14
N GLY A 452 -16.50 4.31 23.08
CA GLY A 452 -15.41 4.62 22.16
C GLY A 452 -14.67 5.89 22.56
N THR A 453 -13.37 5.79 22.75
CA THR A 453 -12.45 6.92 22.98
C THR A 453 -11.49 7.06 21.81
N ILE A 454 -10.78 8.18 21.67
CA ILE A 454 -9.79 8.35 20.59
C ILE A 454 -8.35 8.04 21.04
N SER A 455 -8.06 8.10 22.35
CA SER A 455 -6.70 7.90 22.88
C SER A 455 -6.69 6.98 24.11
N ILE A 456 -5.55 6.31 24.32
CA ILE A 456 -5.35 5.44 25.49
C ILE A 456 -5.49 6.25 26.79
N GLU A 457 -4.95 7.48 26.82
CA GLU A 457 -5.02 8.35 27.99
C GLU A 457 -6.48 8.59 28.43
N LYS A 458 -7.38 8.86 27.49
CA LYS A 458 -8.80 9.08 27.77
C LYS A 458 -9.51 7.81 28.20
N SER A 459 -9.13 6.66 27.64
CA SER A 459 -9.59 5.35 28.13
C SER A 459 -9.20 5.09 29.59
N GLU A 460 -7.95 5.37 29.95
CA GLU A 460 -7.44 5.21 31.32
C GLU A 460 -8.06 6.23 32.28
N LEU A 461 -8.32 7.47 31.83
CA LEU A 461 -9.05 8.47 32.60
C LEU A 461 -10.46 7.97 32.92
N LEU A 462 -11.23 7.55 31.91
CA LEU A 462 -12.59 7.03 32.09
C LEU A 462 -12.59 5.76 32.96
N SER A 463 -11.62 4.87 32.76
CA SER A 463 -11.46 3.66 33.57
C SER A 463 -11.28 3.98 35.06
N ARG A 464 -10.41 4.95 35.40
CA ARG A 464 -10.24 5.40 36.79
C ARG A 464 -11.54 5.97 37.38
N MET A 465 -12.29 6.74 36.60
CA MET A 465 -13.57 7.31 37.05
C MET A 465 -14.63 6.24 37.30
N LEU A 466 -14.72 5.23 36.43
CA LEU A 466 -15.65 4.09 36.61
C LEU A 466 -15.25 3.20 37.79
N THR A 467 -13.95 2.95 37.98
CA THR A 467 -13.44 2.23 39.17
C THR A 467 -13.78 2.96 40.46
N ALA A 468 -13.66 4.31 40.49
CA ALA A 468 -14.04 5.11 41.65
C ALA A 468 -15.53 5.00 42.01
N LYS A 469 -16.38 4.68 41.04
CA LYS A 469 -17.82 4.40 41.19
C LYS A 469 -18.14 2.92 41.47
N GLY A 470 -17.14 2.04 41.49
CA GLY A 470 -17.31 0.60 41.70
C GLY A 470 -17.90 -0.15 40.48
N LEU A 471 -17.87 0.45 39.29
CA LEU A 471 -18.41 -0.14 38.06
C LEU A 471 -17.35 -1.03 37.41
N LYS A 472 -17.62 -2.33 37.33
CA LYS A 472 -16.73 -3.30 36.66
C LYS A 472 -16.78 -3.08 35.14
N HIS A 473 -15.62 -2.90 34.54
CA HIS A 473 -15.49 -2.63 33.11
C HIS A 473 -14.22 -3.28 32.55
N ASN A 474 -14.15 -3.39 31.23
CA ASN A 474 -12.95 -3.81 30.51
C ASN A 474 -12.42 -2.67 29.63
N VAL A 475 -11.10 -2.60 29.45
CA VAL A 475 -10.45 -1.60 28.61
C VAL A 475 -9.67 -2.28 27.50
N LEU A 476 -9.86 -1.80 26.26
CA LEU A 476 -9.24 -2.33 25.06
C LEU A 476 -8.36 -1.24 24.45
N ASN A 477 -7.06 -1.47 24.47
CA ASN A 477 -6.04 -0.52 24.01
C ASN A 477 -5.39 -0.95 22.68
N ALA A 478 -6.01 -1.91 22.00
CA ALA A 478 -5.61 -2.46 20.71
C ALA A 478 -4.22 -3.17 20.71
N LYS A 479 -3.63 -3.44 21.88
CA LYS A 479 -2.31 -4.08 22.05
C LYS A 479 -2.34 -5.61 21.89
N HIS A 480 -3.43 -6.27 22.26
CA HIS A 480 -3.51 -7.73 22.29
C HIS A 480 -4.77 -8.22 21.57
N HIS A 481 -4.71 -8.28 20.25
CA HIS A 481 -5.88 -8.56 19.39
C HIS A 481 -6.67 -9.81 19.79
N GLU A 482 -6.02 -10.93 20.12
CA GLU A 482 -6.73 -12.15 20.52
C GLU A 482 -7.50 -11.99 21.83
N LYS A 483 -6.85 -11.45 22.88
CA LYS A 483 -7.51 -11.23 24.19
C LYS A 483 -8.64 -10.22 24.06
N GLU A 484 -8.44 -9.17 23.28
CA GLU A 484 -9.44 -8.13 23.04
C GLU A 484 -10.64 -8.67 22.27
N ALA A 485 -10.42 -9.55 21.28
CA ALA A 485 -11.49 -10.23 20.58
C ALA A 485 -12.34 -11.07 21.56
N THR A 486 -11.72 -11.75 22.53
CA THR A 486 -12.47 -12.48 23.58
C THR A 486 -13.33 -11.54 24.42
N ILE A 487 -12.80 -10.40 24.84
CA ILE A 487 -13.56 -9.42 25.62
C ILE A 487 -14.72 -8.84 24.81
N ILE A 488 -14.47 -8.44 23.56
CA ILE A 488 -15.47 -7.86 22.66
C ILE A 488 -16.58 -8.84 22.33
N ALA A 489 -16.24 -10.11 22.11
CA ALA A 489 -17.21 -11.16 21.86
C ALA A 489 -18.21 -11.33 23.03
N GLN A 490 -17.84 -10.90 24.23
CA GLN A 490 -18.69 -10.92 25.43
C GLN A 490 -19.24 -9.54 25.82
N ALA A 491 -18.95 -8.48 25.06
CA ALA A 491 -19.35 -7.10 25.40
C ALA A 491 -20.87 -6.86 25.33
N GLY A 492 -21.61 -7.73 24.64
CA GLY A 492 -23.07 -7.65 24.52
C GLY A 492 -23.83 -8.34 25.64
N ARG A 493 -23.14 -8.84 26.68
CA ARG A 493 -23.75 -9.52 27.83
C ARG A 493 -24.43 -8.56 28.81
N PHE A 494 -25.36 -9.09 29.59
CA PHE A 494 -26.14 -8.29 30.54
C PHE A 494 -25.22 -7.56 31.54
N GLY A 495 -25.37 -6.23 31.61
CA GLY A 495 -24.58 -5.35 32.48
C GLY A 495 -23.11 -5.16 32.07
N ALA A 496 -22.66 -5.64 30.91
CA ALA A 496 -21.26 -5.48 30.49
C ALA A 496 -20.93 -4.01 30.17
N ILE A 497 -19.77 -3.52 30.65
CA ILE A 497 -19.20 -2.23 30.27
C ILE A 497 -17.85 -2.47 29.60
N THR A 498 -17.70 -1.97 28.38
CA THR A 498 -16.46 -2.11 27.59
C THR A 498 -16.01 -0.74 27.08
N ILE A 499 -14.76 -0.38 27.34
CA ILE A 499 -14.11 0.82 26.80
C ILE A 499 -13.19 0.37 25.66
N ALA A 500 -13.38 0.94 24.47
CA ALA A 500 -12.58 0.67 23.29
C ALA A 500 -11.84 1.93 22.85
N THR A 501 -10.51 1.86 22.84
CA THR A 501 -9.68 2.93 22.29
C THR A 501 -9.69 2.86 20.77
N ASN A 502 -10.08 3.97 20.14
CA ASN A 502 -10.26 4.15 18.71
C ASN A 502 -11.18 3.06 18.13
N MET A 503 -10.62 2.12 17.37
CA MET A 503 -11.34 0.97 16.82
C MET A 503 -10.88 -0.38 17.39
N ALA A 504 -10.42 -0.42 18.65
CA ALA A 504 -10.10 -1.67 19.32
C ALA A 504 -11.27 -2.68 19.25
N GLY A 505 -10.98 -3.96 19.06
CA GLY A 505 -12.03 -4.96 18.83
C GLY A 505 -12.62 -4.97 17.41
N ARG A 506 -11.90 -4.43 16.42
CA ARG A 506 -12.30 -4.55 15.00
C ARG A 506 -12.35 -6.01 14.55
N GLY A 507 -13.30 -6.30 13.67
CA GLY A 507 -13.48 -7.61 13.07
C GLY A 507 -14.18 -8.64 13.97
N THR A 508 -14.40 -8.34 15.26
CA THR A 508 -15.19 -9.19 16.15
C THR A 508 -16.58 -8.62 16.36
N ASP A 509 -17.58 -9.48 16.21
CA ASP A 509 -18.97 -9.10 16.34
C ASP A 509 -19.44 -9.08 17.79
N ILE A 510 -20.16 -8.01 18.17
CA ILE A 510 -20.82 -7.91 19.48
C ILE A 510 -22.23 -8.45 19.31
N ILE A 511 -22.47 -9.64 19.84
CA ILE A 511 -23.77 -10.31 19.84
C ILE A 511 -24.47 -10.02 21.16
N LEU A 512 -25.74 -9.61 21.14
CA LEU A 512 -26.52 -9.41 22.37
C LEU A 512 -26.66 -10.74 23.11
N GLY A 513 -26.33 -10.76 24.41
CA GLY A 513 -26.23 -11.99 25.21
C GLY A 513 -24.86 -12.65 25.22
N GLY A 514 -23.91 -12.19 24.39
CA GLY A 514 -22.54 -12.73 24.29
C GLY A 514 -22.39 -13.81 23.22
N ASN A 515 -21.16 -14.06 22.80
CA ASN A 515 -20.85 -15.08 21.79
C ASN A 515 -20.68 -16.47 22.44
N PRO A 516 -21.49 -17.49 22.05
CA PRO A 516 -21.47 -18.81 22.67
C PRO A 516 -20.19 -19.60 22.39
N GLU A 517 -19.56 -19.45 21.21
CA GLU A 517 -18.33 -20.16 20.89
C GLU A 517 -17.15 -19.67 21.73
N PHE A 518 -17.04 -18.36 21.90
CA PHE A 518 -16.01 -17.76 22.75
C PHE A 518 -16.22 -18.11 24.23
N LEU A 519 -17.48 -18.14 24.68
CA LEU A 519 -17.82 -18.53 26.04
C LEU A 519 -17.51 -20.01 26.29
N ALA A 520 -17.79 -20.90 25.32
CA ALA A 520 -17.41 -22.29 25.39
C ALA A 520 -15.88 -22.46 25.43
N LYS A 521 -15.13 -21.71 24.61
CA LYS A 521 -13.66 -21.72 24.64
C LYS A 521 -13.12 -21.28 26.01
N GLU A 522 -13.74 -20.28 26.63
CA GLU A 522 -13.39 -19.83 27.98
C GLU A 522 -13.68 -20.92 29.04
N MET A 523 -14.83 -21.59 28.97
CA MET A 523 -15.17 -22.74 29.83
C MET A 523 -14.17 -23.90 29.69
N LEU A 524 -13.56 -24.04 28.51
CA LEU A 524 -12.58 -25.09 28.20
C LEU A 524 -11.13 -24.69 28.50
N SER A 525 -10.85 -23.43 28.84
CA SER A 525 -9.48 -22.89 28.96
C SER A 525 -8.59 -23.56 30.03
N GLY A 526 -9.18 -24.31 30.97
CA GLY A 526 -8.47 -25.11 31.97
C GLY A 526 -8.20 -26.57 31.58
N LEU A 527 -8.70 -27.05 30.44
CA LEU A 527 -8.53 -28.43 29.96
C LEU A 527 -7.33 -28.52 29.02
N LYS A 528 -6.36 -29.39 29.34
CA LYS A 528 -5.23 -29.67 28.46
C LYS A 528 -5.61 -30.69 27.40
N LYS A 529 -5.54 -30.29 26.14
CA LYS A 529 -5.92 -31.12 24.99
C LYS A 529 -5.06 -32.37 24.84
N GLU A 530 -3.81 -32.37 25.34
CA GLU A 530 -2.92 -33.53 25.27
C GLU A 530 -3.22 -34.63 26.30
N GLU A 531 -4.03 -34.35 27.34
CA GLU A 531 -4.32 -35.28 28.43
C GLU A 531 -5.63 -36.06 28.23
N ILE A 532 -6.36 -35.83 27.12
CA ILE A 532 -7.71 -36.35 26.87
C ILE A 532 -7.76 -36.98 25.47
N SER A 533 -8.51 -38.07 25.31
CA SER A 533 -8.73 -38.68 23.99
C SER A 533 -9.49 -37.72 23.04
N SER A 534 -9.27 -37.84 21.73
CA SER A 534 -9.91 -36.98 20.73
C SER A 534 -11.44 -37.02 20.77
N GLU A 535 -12.01 -38.21 20.98
CA GLU A 535 -13.46 -38.41 21.08
C GLU A 535 -14.05 -37.78 22.35
N GLU A 536 -13.34 -37.89 23.47
CA GLU A 536 -13.78 -37.33 24.74
C GLU A 536 -13.66 -35.80 24.76
N TYR A 537 -12.62 -35.24 24.15
CA TYR A 537 -12.47 -33.80 23.96
C TYR A 537 -13.63 -33.21 23.13
N GLU A 538 -14.00 -33.84 22.01
CA GLU A 538 -15.13 -33.37 21.20
C GLU A 538 -16.47 -33.47 21.95
N ARG A 539 -16.68 -34.51 22.77
CA ARG A 539 -17.88 -34.59 23.63
C ARG A 539 -17.93 -33.43 24.64
N ILE A 540 -16.85 -33.19 25.38
CA ILE A 540 -16.76 -32.12 26.39
C ILE A 540 -16.95 -30.74 25.74
N LYS A 541 -16.36 -30.55 24.56
CA LYS A 541 -16.50 -29.32 23.77
C LYS A 541 -17.94 -29.07 23.34
N ASN A 542 -18.65 -30.11 22.86
CA ASN A 542 -20.07 -29.99 22.50
C ASN A 542 -20.93 -29.67 23.73
N GLU A 543 -20.70 -30.33 24.87
CA GLU A 543 -21.42 -30.02 26.12
C GLU A 543 -21.17 -28.58 26.61
N ALA A 544 -19.93 -28.08 26.49
CA ALA A 544 -19.60 -26.70 26.83
C ALA A 544 -20.28 -25.70 25.88
N LEU A 545 -20.34 -26.03 24.58
CA LEU A 545 -21.04 -25.25 23.57
C LEU A 545 -22.54 -25.15 23.88
N ASP A 546 -23.20 -26.28 24.18
CA ASP A 546 -24.63 -26.32 24.50
C ASP A 546 -24.96 -25.50 25.75
N LYS A 547 -24.13 -25.59 26.80
CA LYS A 547 -24.27 -24.76 28.00
C LYS A 547 -24.08 -23.27 27.69
N ALA A 548 -23.06 -22.94 26.89
CA ALA A 548 -22.81 -21.56 26.48
C ALA A 548 -23.98 -20.98 25.66
N TYR A 549 -24.60 -21.78 24.78
CA TYR A 549 -25.81 -21.40 24.05
C TYR A 549 -26.98 -21.09 24.99
N GLN A 550 -27.23 -21.94 25.99
CA GLN A 550 -28.30 -21.69 26.96
C GLN A 550 -28.10 -20.36 27.72
N VAL A 551 -26.88 -20.12 28.22
CA VAL A 551 -26.55 -18.88 28.95
C VAL A 551 -26.71 -17.65 28.06
N THR A 552 -26.16 -17.70 26.85
CA THR A 552 -26.19 -16.55 25.92
C THR A 552 -27.61 -16.26 25.43
N GLN A 553 -28.45 -17.28 25.22
CA GLN A 553 -29.85 -17.12 24.84
C GLN A 553 -30.67 -16.43 25.95
N GLU A 554 -30.51 -16.85 27.22
CA GLU A 554 -31.21 -16.22 28.35
C GLU A 554 -30.76 -14.76 28.56
N GLU A 555 -29.47 -14.46 28.39
CA GLU A 555 -28.97 -13.09 28.48
C GLU A 555 -29.40 -12.25 27.28
N HIS A 556 -29.51 -12.82 26.09
CA HIS A 556 -29.97 -12.14 24.89
C HIS A 556 -31.35 -11.51 25.12
N GLU A 557 -32.31 -12.28 25.65
CA GLU A 557 -33.66 -11.80 25.93
C GLU A 557 -33.65 -10.61 26.91
N LYS A 558 -32.89 -10.72 28.01
CA LYS A 558 -32.74 -9.62 28.99
C LYS A 558 -32.13 -8.37 28.38
N VAL A 559 -31.14 -8.52 27.51
CA VAL A 559 -30.46 -7.41 26.85
C VAL A 559 -31.38 -6.73 25.83
N VAL A 560 -32.16 -7.50 25.07
CA VAL A 560 -33.17 -6.98 24.14
C VAL A 560 -34.24 -6.19 24.90
N GLU A 561 -34.75 -6.71 26.02
CA GLU A 561 -35.70 -6.01 26.90
C GLU A 561 -35.13 -4.72 27.49
N ALA A 562 -33.83 -4.71 27.82
CA ALA A 562 -33.12 -3.53 28.32
C ALA A 562 -32.81 -2.48 27.22
N GLY A 563 -33.23 -2.70 25.97
CA GLY A 563 -33.04 -1.78 24.85
C GLY A 563 -31.79 -2.05 23.99
N GLY A 564 -31.18 -3.22 24.13
CA GLY A 564 -30.02 -3.67 23.34
C GLY A 564 -28.72 -2.94 23.68
N LEU A 565 -27.72 -3.03 22.80
CA LEU A 565 -26.41 -2.41 23.03
C LEU A 565 -26.49 -0.89 23.00
N TYR A 566 -25.91 -0.23 24.01
CA TYR A 566 -25.72 1.21 24.02
C TYR A 566 -24.28 1.60 23.64
N VAL A 567 -24.12 2.36 22.55
CA VAL A 567 -22.81 2.80 22.09
C VAL A 567 -22.61 4.28 22.35
N ILE A 568 -21.53 4.62 23.04
CA ILE A 568 -21.20 6.00 23.38
C ILE A 568 -19.89 6.41 22.73
N GLY A 569 -19.89 7.47 21.93
CA GLY A 569 -18.67 8.14 21.47
C GLY A 569 -18.28 9.26 22.43
N THR A 570 -17.03 9.29 22.89
CA THR A 570 -16.55 10.33 23.82
C THR A 570 -15.99 11.57 23.14
N GLU A 571 -15.79 11.48 21.82
CA GLU A 571 -15.36 12.52 20.89
C GLU A 571 -15.81 12.17 19.46
N ARG A 572 -15.73 13.15 18.56
CA ARG A 572 -15.82 12.94 17.10
C ARG A 572 -14.47 12.56 16.55
N HIS A 573 -14.43 11.54 15.69
CA HIS A 573 -13.23 11.24 14.91
C HIS A 573 -13.03 12.26 13.79
N GLU A 574 -11.83 12.26 13.20
CA GLU A 574 -11.46 13.10 12.05
C GLU A 574 -12.39 12.88 10.85
N SER A 575 -12.92 11.67 10.70
CA SER A 575 -13.89 11.32 9.66
C SER A 575 -15.21 10.83 10.26
N ARG A 576 -16.31 11.23 9.61
CA ARG A 576 -17.66 10.76 9.94
C ARG A 576 -17.80 9.25 9.74
N ARG A 577 -16.99 8.67 8.87
CA ARG A 577 -16.96 7.23 8.58
C ARG A 577 -16.66 6.41 9.83
N ILE A 578 -15.60 6.77 10.55
CA ILE A 578 -15.14 6.07 11.76
C ILE A 578 -16.20 6.19 12.87
N ASP A 579 -16.82 7.37 13.01
CA ASP A 579 -17.96 7.54 13.92
C ASP A 579 -19.11 6.58 13.58
N ASN A 580 -19.43 6.42 12.29
CA ASN A 580 -20.49 5.52 11.84
C ASN A 580 -20.14 4.04 12.04
N GLN A 581 -18.85 3.67 11.96
CA GLN A 581 -18.40 2.32 12.29
C GLN A 581 -18.57 2.02 13.78
N LEU A 582 -18.29 3.00 14.66
CA LEU A 582 -18.58 2.89 16.09
C LEU A 582 -20.09 2.72 16.31
N ARG A 583 -20.94 3.58 15.71
CA ARG A 583 -22.41 3.44 15.78
C ARG A 583 -22.91 2.09 15.30
N GLY A 584 -22.33 1.58 14.22
CA GLY A 584 -22.65 0.28 13.62
C GLY A 584 -22.29 -0.94 14.48
N ARG A 585 -21.72 -0.74 15.68
CA ARG A 585 -21.60 -1.80 16.68
C ARG A 585 -22.93 -2.14 17.33
N ALA A 586 -23.90 -1.23 17.38
CA ALA A 586 -25.27 -1.47 17.82
C ALA A 586 -26.24 -1.69 16.64
N GLY A 587 -27.39 -2.30 16.92
CA GLY A 587 -28.49 -2.43 15.95
C GLY A 587 -28.28 -3.48 14.85
N ARG A 588 -27.53 -4.54 15.14
CA ARG A 588 -27.15 -5.54 14.14
C ARG A 588 -28.26 -6.54 13.89
N GLN A 589 -28.44 -6.99 12.64
CA GLN A 589 -29.51 -7.94 12.27
C GLN A 589 -30.90 -7.53 12.80
N GLY A 590 -31.18 -6.22 12.85
CA GLY A 590 -32.45 -5.67 13.34
C GLY A 590 -32.64 -5.73 14.86
N ASP A 591 -31.57 -6.00 15.63
CA ASP A 591 -31.59 -5.91 17.08
C ASP A 591 -31.88 -4.47 17.55
N PRO A 592 -32.48 -4.27 18.74
CA PRO A 592 -32.56 -2.96 19.34
C PRO A 592 -31.17 -2.45 19.72
N GLY A 593 -31.03 -1.14 19.80
CA GLY A 593 -29.79 -0.51 20.22
C GLY A 593 -29.89 1.00 20.08
N SER A 594 -29.02 1.72 20.78
CA SER A 594 -28.95 3.18 20.60
C SER A 594 -27.51 3.67 20.62
N THR A 595 -27.30 4.86 20.06
CA THR A 595 -25.98 5.48 20.01
C THR A 595 -26.07 6.94 20.45
N ARG A 596 -25.01 7.47 21.07
CA ARG A 596 -24.90 8.89 21.45
C ARG A 596 -23.45 9.34 21.46
N PHE A 597 -23.18 10.59 21.11
CA PHE A 597 -21.85 11.19 21.27
C PHE A 597 -21.88 12.25 22.36
N PHE A 598 -20.84 12.26 23.20
CA PHE A 598 -20.54 13.26 24.22
C PHE A 598 -19.34 14.06 23.74
N LEU A 599 -19.46 15.37 23.61
CA LEU A 599 -18.44 16.22 23.00
C LEU A 599 -18.10 17.40 23.93
N SER A 600 -16.89 17.94 23.78
CA SER A 600 -16.41 19.14 24.46
C SER A 600 -15.83 20.13 23.44
N LEU A 601 -15.89 21.43 23.74
CA LEU A 601 -15.15 22.44 22.98
C LEU A 601 -13.62 22.27 23.07
N GLU A 602 -13.14 21.60 24.11
CA GLU A 602 -11.72 21.33 24.33
C GLU A 602 -11.24 20.08 23.56
N ASP A 603 -12.14 19.32 22.93
CA ASP A 603 -11.78 18.16 22.12
C ASP A 603 -10.92 18.57 20.91
N ASN A 604 -10.04 17.67 20.47
CA ASN A 604 -9.03 17.97 19.44
C ASN A 604 -9.64 18.50 18.13
N LEU A 605 -10.71 17.85 17.64
CA LEU A 605 -11.39 18.27 16.41
C LEU A 605 -11.91 19.72 16.53
N MET A 606 -12.48 20.07 17.68
CA MET A 606 -13.03 21.40 17.93
C MET A 606 -11.92 22.43 18.01
N ARG A 607 -10.86 22.14 18.79
CA ARG A 607 -9.72 23.03 18.99
C ARG A 607 -9.03 23.40 17.68
N ILE A 608 -8.85 22.44 16.77
CA ILE A 608 -8.07 22.63 15.54
C ILE A 608 -8.93 23.20 14.39
N PHE A 609 -10.20 22.80 14.25
CA PHE A 609 -11.00 23.10 13.04
C PHE A 609 -12.31 23.85 13.28
N GLY A 610 -12.81 23.91 14.52
CA GLY A 610 -14.15 24.44 14.86
C GLY A 610 -14.19 25.59 15.87
N GLY A 611 -13.08 25.86 16.57
CA GLY A 611 -13.06 26.56 17.86
C GLY A 611 -13.60 27.99 17.84
N GLU A 612 -13.16 28.83 16.92
CA GLU A 612 -13.47 30.28 16.98
C GLU A 612 -14.97 30.58 16.80
N LYS A 613 -15.64 29.92 15.85
CA LYS A 613 -17.07 30.16 15.58
C LYS A 613 -17.97 29.58 16.66
N ILE A 614 -17.64 28.40 17.18
CA ILE A 614 -18.47 27.70 18.17
C ILE A 614 -18.24 28.31 19.56
N SER A 615 -16.99 28.62 19.93
CA SER A 615 -16.68 29.34 21.18
C SER A 615 -17.32 30.73 21.20
N GLY A 616 -17.26 31.47 20.08
CA GLY A 616 -17.96 32.75 19.94
C GLY A 616 -19.49 32.64 20.11
N LEU A 617 -20.10 31.58 19.56
CA LEU A 617 -21.54 31.32 19.72
C LEU A 617 -21.90 30.97 21.18
N MET A 618 -21.10 30.15 21.85
CA MET A 618 -21.35 29.74 23.25
C MET A 618 -21.17 30.89 24.24
N ASN A 619 -20.15 31.72 24.04
CA ASN A 619 -19.94 32.93 24.83
C ASN A 619 -21.08 33.93 24.62
N MET A 620 -21.64 34.02 23.40
CA MET A 620 -22.80 34.87 23.10
C MET A 620 -24.10 34.34 23.74
N LEU A 621 -24.27 33.02 23.84
CA LEU A 621 -25.44 32.38 24.43
C LEU A 621 -25.40 32.30 25.98
N ASN A 622 -24.29 32.73 26.60
CA ASN A 622 -24.07 32.73 28.05
C ASN A 622 -24.41 31.37 28.70
N VAL A 623 -24.03 30.27 28.02
CA VAL A 623 -24.30 28.91 28.49
C VAL A 623 -23.43 28.62 29.72
N GLU A 624 -24.06 28.17 30.81
CA GLU A 624 -23.35 27.75 32.03
C GLU A 624 -22.46 26.53 31.75
N GLU A 625 -21.37 26.39 32.51
CA GLU A 625 -20.34 25.37 32.26
C GLU A 625 -20.83 23.92 32.42
N ASP A 626 -21.89 23.72 33.20
CA ASP A 626 -22.54 22.46 33.50
C ASP A 626 -23.72 22.11 32.58
N MET A 627 -24.18 23.06 31.75
CA MET A 627 -25.34 22.86 30.89
C MET A 627 -24.97 22.11 29.59
N ALA A 628 -25.61 20.97 29.38
CA ALA A 628 -25.56 20.24 28.12
C ALA A 628 -26.29 21.00 27.00
N ILE A 629 -25.63 21.14 25.84
CA ILE A 629 -26.22 21.77 24.66
C ILE A 629 -26.65 20.71 23.66
N GLU A 630 -27.97 20.57 23.48
CA GLU A 630 -28.59 19.79 22.42
C GLU A 630 -29.15 20.74 21.35
N ALA A 631 -28.27 21.32 20.53
CA ALA A 631 -28.67 22.26 19.49
C ALA A 631 -28.20 21.79 18.11
N GLY A 632 -29.14 21.51 17.20
CA GLY A 632 -28.83 21.05 15.84
C GLY A 632 -27.96 22.01 15.00
N ILE A 633 -27.86 23.29 15.39
CA ILE A 633 -26.92 24.26 14.79
C ILE A 633 -25.46 23.91 15.12
N VAL A 634 -25.20 23.45 16.35
CA VAL A 634 -23.86 23.04 16.79
C VAL A 634 -23.47 21.77 16.05
N SER A 635 -24.35 20.76 15.97
CA SER A 635 -24.10 19.52 15.20
C SER A 635 -23.71 19.79 13.73
N LYS A 636 -24.35 20.74 13.04
CA LYS A 636 -23.96 21.11 11.66
C LYS A 636 -22.57 21.74 11.58
N SER A 637 -22.18 22.52 12.58
CA SER A 637 -20.85 23.13 12.64
C SER A 637 -19.77 22.07 12.83
N ILE A 638 -20.07 21.04 13.63
CA ILE A 638 -19.21 19.87 13.86
C ILE A 638 -19.04 19.06 12.57
N GLU A 639 -20.15 18.75 11.88
CA GLU A 639 -20.10 18.06 10.58
C GLU A 639 -19.28 18.86 9.56
N SER A 640 -19.38 20.20 9.57
CA SER A 640 -18.55 21.05 8.72
C SER A 640 -17.07 21.02 9.11
N ALA A 641 -16.73 20.84 10.39
CA ALA A 641 -15.35 20.70 10.83
C ALA A 641 -14.78 19.36 10.36
N GLN A 642 -15.49 18.23 10.60
CA GLN A 642 -15.09 16.90 10.10
C GLN A 642 -14.86 16.90 8.59
N LYS A 643 -15.78 17.50 7.82
CA LYS A 643 -15.63 17.59 6.35
C LYS A 643 -14.38 18.35 5.91
N LYS A 644 -13.95 19.38 6.66
CA LYS A 644 -12.69 20.08 6.35
C LYS A 644 -11.48 19.21 6.62
N VAL A 645 -11.51 18.41 7.69
CA VAL A 645 -10.45 17.45 8.02
C VAL A 645 -10.36 16.35 6.98
N GLU A 646 -11.50 15.81 6.55
CA GLU A 646 -11.59 14.82 5.47
C GLU A 646 -10.97 15.35 4.16
N VAL A 647 -11.34 16.57 3.75
CA VAL A 647 -10.76 17.21 2.55
C VAL A 647 -9.25 17.44 2.71
N TYR A 648 -8.80 17.88 3.88
CA TYR A 648 -7.38 18.06 4.16
C TYR A 648 -6.58 16.76 4.02
N HIS A 649 -7.07 15.65 4.58
CA HIS A 649 -6.40 14.36 4.42
C HIS A 649 -6.50 13.80 3.00
N PHE A 650 -7.61 14.04 2.30
CA PHE A 650 -7.75 13.70 0.89
C PHE A 650 -6.66 14.41 0.06
N ASP A 651 -6.44 15.71 0.29
CA ASP A 651 -5.41 16.47 -0.42
C ASP A 651 -4.00 15.93 -0.11
N ILE A 652 -3.70 15.58 1.14
CA ILE A 652 -2.42 14.93 1.50
C ILE A 652 -2.23 13.62 0.73
N ARG A 653 -3.21 12.71 0.76
CA ARG A 653 -3.12 11.42 0.06
C ARG A 653 -2.99 11.60 -1.44
N LYS A 654 -3.74 12.54 -2.01
CA LYS A 654 -3.67 12.90 -3.41
C LYS A 654 -2.26 13.37 -3.78
N HIS A 655 -1.65 14.25 -2.98
CA HIS A 655 -0.28 14.69 -3.21
C HIS A 655 0.71 13.54 -3.11
N VAL A 656 0.65 12.71 -2.06
CA VAL A 656 1.52 11.52 -1.93
C VAL A 656 1.42 10.61 -3.16
N LEU A 657 0.20 10.37 -3.65
CA LEU A 657 -0.02 9.60 -4.87
C LEU A 657 0.54 10.29 -6.13
N GLU A 658 0.36 11.61 -6.28
CA GLU A 658 0.85 12.34 -7.45
C GLU A 658 2.38 12.30 -7.60
N TYR A 659 3.11 12.37 -6.48
CA TYR A 659 4.57 12.20 -6.46
C TYR A 659 4.97 10.73 -6.70
N ASP A 660 4.29 9.78 -6.05
CA ASP A 660 4.58 8.35 -6.24
C ASP A 660 4.20 7.87 -7.65
N ASP A 661 3.21 8.45 -8.34
CA ASP A 661 2.86 8.11 -9.72
C ASP A 661 4.01 8.37 -10.70
N VAL A 662 4.85 9.37 -10.42
CA VAL A 662 6.08 9.63 -11.19
C VAL A 662 7.08 8.50 -10.97
N MET A 663 7.31 8.16 -9.70
CA MET A 663 8.22 7.09 -9.32
C MET A 663 7.74 5.71 -9.74
N ASN A 664 6.43 5.48 -9.73
CA ASN A 664 5.84 4.21 -10.09
C ASN A 664 6.08 3.89 -11.57
N ARG A 665 6.05 4.89 -12.46
CA ARG A 665 6.41 4.68 -13.88
C ARG A 665 7.87 4.29 -14.05
N GLN A 666 8.78 4.95 -13.33
CA GLN A 666 10.20 4.61 -13.33
C GLN A 666 10.43 3.20 -12.77
N ARG A 667 9.75 2.89 -11.65
CA ARG A 667 9.76 1.59 -10.96
C ARG A 667 9.24 0.47 -11.85
N GLU A 668 8.13 0.66 -12.55
CA GLU A 668 7.56 -0.33 -13.47
C GLU A 668 8.55 -0.72 -14.57
N LEU A 669 9.21 0.28 -15.19
CA LEU A 669 10.23 0.05 -16.20
C LEU A 669 11.47 -0.63 -15.61
N PHE A 670 11.94 -0.11 -14.47
CA PHE A 670 13.12 -0.62 -13.78
C PHE A 670 12.92 -2.08 -13.33
N TYR A 671 11.81 -2.40 -12.67
CA TYR A 671 11.51 -3.77 -12.23
C TYR A 671 11.27 -4.71 -13.41
N ALA A 672 10.65 -4.25 -14.50
CA ALA A 672 10.52 -5.07 -15.70
C ALA A 672 11.89 -5.42 -16.31
N GLN A 673 12.82 -4.45 -16.36
CA GLN A 673 14.19 -4.68 -16.84
C GLN A 673 14.97 -5.59 -15.90
N ARG A 674 14.99 -5.29 -14.60
CA ARG A 674 15.65 -6.10 -13.57
C ARG A 674 15.15 -7.55 -13.59
N ARG A 675 13.82 -7.75 -13.66
CA ARG A 675 13.20 -9.07 -13.75
C ARG A 675 13.61 -9.80 -15.02
N LYS A 676 13.74 -9.11 -16.15
CA LYS A 676 14.25 -9.71 -17.37
C LYS A 676 15.72 -10.16 -17.24
N VAL A 677 16.55 -9.42 -16.50
CA VAL A 677 17.94 -9.85 -16.23
C VAL A 677 17.98 -11.04 -15.27
N LEU A 678 17.07 -11.10 -14.30
CA LEU A 678 16.93 -12.24 -13.38
C LEU A 678 16.42 -13.51 -14.08
N GLU A 679 15.39 -13.39 -14.94
CA GLU A 679 14.78 -14.50 -15.68
C GLU A 679 15.60 -14.88 -16.93
N GLY A 680 16.35 -13.93 -17.49
CA GLY A 680 17.08 -14.07 -18.74
C GLY A 680 18.38 -14.84 -18.57
N GLY A 681 18.48 -15.99 -19.26
CA GLY A 681 19.72 -16.78 -19.30
C GLY A 681 20.85 -16.08 -20.06
N ASN A 682 20.55 -15.47 -21.21
CA ASN A 682 21.55 -14.83 -22.08
C ASN A 682 21.20 -13.35 -22.35
N ILE A 683 22.03 -12.44 -21.84
CA ILE A 683 21.90 -10.98 -22.03
C ILE A 683 22.99 -10.40 -22.95
N TYR A 684 23.67 -11.25 -23.74
CA TYR A 684 24.78 -10.82 -24.60
C TYR A 684 24.38 -9.72 -25.58
N GLU A 685 23.23 -9.84 -26.24
CA GLU A 685 22.74 -8.82 -27.18
C GLU A 685 22.55 -7.46 -26.50
N ASP A 686 22.14 -7.49 -25.22
CA ASP A 686 21.90 -6.30 -24.42
C ASP A 686 23.24 -5.65 -24.08
N VAL A 687 24.25 -6.44 -23.69
CA VAL A 687 25.61 -5.97 -23.43
C VAL A 687 26.24 -5.38 -24.69
N VAL A 688 26.14 -6.05 -25.84
CA VAL A 688 26.63 -5.53 -27.12
C VAL A 688 25.97 -4.19 -27.43
N HIS A 689 24.65 -4.08 -27.23
CA HIS A 689 23.95 -2.82 -27.41
C HIS A 689 24.47 -1.73 -26.46
N MET A 690 24.72 -2.05 -25.18
CA MET A 690 25.31 -1.09 -24.23
C MET A 690 26.70 -0.61 -24.66
N ILE A 691 27.56 -1.51 -25.16
CA ILE A 691 28.88 -1.17 -25.71
C ILE A 691 28.72 -0.19 -26.87
N GLU A 692 27.81 -0.48 -27.79
CA GLU A 692 27.56 0.38 -28.95
C GLU A 692 27.05 1.77 -28.56
N GLN A 693 26.14 1.86 -27.58
CA GLN A 693 25.58 3.13 -27.11
C GLN A 693 26.63 3.95 -26.35
N GLU A 694 27.45 3.30 -25.53
CA GLU A 694 28.50 3.99 -24.78
C GLU A 694 29.57 4.58 -25.72
N LEU A 695 29.96 3.84 -26.77
CA LEU A 695 30.85 4.37 -27.81
C LEU A 695 30.23 5.57 -28.54
N ASN A 696 28.93 5.51 -28.85
CA ASN A 696 28.23 6.62 -29.48
C ASN A 696 28.20 7.87 -28.56
N ARG A 697 27.98 7.71 -27.25
CA ARG A 697 28.04 8.81 -26.27
C ARG A 697 29.44 9.40 -26.16
N ILE A 698 30.45 8.54 -26.00
CA ILE A 698 31.83 8.99 -25.91
C ILE A 698 32.18 9.79 -27.16
N MET A 699 31.84 9.29 -28.35
CA MET A 699 32.08 10.03 -29.59
C MET A 699 31.32 11.36 -29.66
N SER A 700 30.04 11.41 -29.30
CA SER A 700 29.22 12.62 -29.43
C SER A 700 29.63 13.75 -28.48
N VAL A 701 30.26 13.42 -27.34
CA VAL A 701 30.82 14.41 -26.40
C VAL A 701 32.02 15.15 -26.99
N TYR A 702 32.86 14.46 -27.77
CA TYR A 702 34.08 15.03 -28.34
C TYR A 702 33.91 15.51 -29.79
N ILE A 703 33.06 14.86 -30.58
CA ILE A 703 32.85 15.13 -32.00
C ILE A 703 31.36 15.24 -32.29
N SER A 704 30.91 16.38 -32.82
CA SER A 704 29.54 16.50 -33.33
C SER A 704 29.36 15.71 -34.63
N PRO A 705 28.24 15.01 -34.84
CA PRO A 705 27.97 14.28 -36.08
C PRO A 705 28.02 15.15 -37.35
N GLU A 706 27.84 16.47 -37.21
CA GLU A 706 27.84 17.43 -38.32
C GLU A 706 29.24 17.98 -38.64
N THR A 707 30.23 17.79 -37.75
CA THR A 707 31.58 18.33 -37.94
C THR A 707 32.30 17.59 -39.07
N PRO A 708 32.82 18.29 -40.09
CA PRO A 708 33.63 17.67 -41.13
C PRO A 708 34.90 17.04 -40.56
N TYR A 709 35.30 15.87 -41.05
CA TYR A 709 36.47 15.15 -40.55
C TYR A 709 37.80 15.93 -40.68
N GLN A 710 37.85 16.93 -41.56
CA GLN A 710 39.00 17.83 -41.72
C GLN A 710 39.14 18.85 -40.59
N GLU A 711 38.07 19.09 -39.83
CA GLU A 711 38.01 20.06 -38.73
C GLU A 711 38.24 19.40 -37.37
N TYR A 712 38.47 18.08 -37.32
CA TYR A 712 38.82 17.39 -36.08
C TYR A 712 40.20 17.86 -35.60
N ASP A 713 40.27 18.44 -34.41
CA ASP A 713 41.53 18.85 -33.81
C ASP A 713 42.21 17.69 -33.07
N ASP A 714 43.55 17.68 -33.11
CA ASP A 714 44.34 16.58 -32.56
C ASP A 714 44.23 16.48 -31.02
N GLU A 715 43.92 17.57 -30.30
CA GLU A 715 43.74 17.57 -28.85
C GLU A 715 42.42 16.88 -28.44
N THR A 716 41.34 17.15 -29.15
CA THR A 716 40.04 16.51 -28.99
C THR A 716 40.10 15.03 -29.37
N LEU A 717 40.77 14.68 -30.47
CA LEU A 717 40.99 13.28 -30.84
C LEU A 717 41.83 12.53 -29.79
N THR A 718 42.84 13.18 -29.22
CA THR A 718 43.63 12.61 -28.11
C THR A 718 42.76 12.35 -26.89
N SER A 719 41.87 13.28 -26.55
CA SER A 719 40.94 13.14 -25.42
C SER A 719 39.91 12.04 -25.66
N LEU A 720 39.40 11.92 -26.88
CA LEU A 720 38.50 10.84 -27.31
C LEU A 720 39.18 9.46 -27.15
N VAL A 721 40.40 9.29 -27.67
CA VAL A 721 41.15 8.03 -27.56
C VAL A 721 41.41 7.67 -26.10
N LYS A 722 41.78 8.65 -25.26
CA LYS A 722 41.92 8.44 -23.81
C LYS A 722 40.62 8.00 -23.13
N ALA A 723 39.49 8.60 -23.51
CA ALA A 723 38.18 8.22 -22.98
C ALA A 723 37.81 6.78 -23.37
N ILE A 724 38.05 6.40 -24.64
CA ILE A 724 37.86 5.02 -25.12
C ILE A 724 38.74 4.05 -24.34
N HIS A 725 40.03 4.34 -24.16
CA HIS A 725 40.94 3.47 -23.39
C HIS A 725 40.54 3.34 -21.91
N SER A 726 39.93 4.38 -21.33
CA SER A 726 39.45 4.32 -19.96
C SER A 726 38.31 3.32 -19.82
N VAL A 727 37.36 3.33 -20.76
CA VAL A 727 36.18 2.44 -20.71
C VAL A 727 36.49 1.04 -21.23
N ILE A 728 37.32 0.94 -22.28
CA ILE A 728 37.69 -0.31 -22.97
C ILE A 728 39.23 -0.43 -23.03
N PRO A 729 39.89 -0.90 -21.97
CA PRO A 729 41.35 -1.04 -21.91
C PRO A 729 41.96 -1.91 -23.01
N GLN A 730 41.20 -2.89 -23.51
CA GLN A 730 41.58 -3.82 -24.57
C GLN A 730 41.80 -3.11 -25.92
N LEU A 731 41.27 -1.89 -26.09
CA LEU A 731 41.51 -1.06 -27.27
C LEU A 731 42.75 -0.17 -27.15
N SER A 732 43.64 -0.42 -26.19
CA SER A 732 44.88 0.36 -25.99
C SER A 732 45.80 0.50 -27.20
N SER A 733 45.63 -0.35 -28.23
CA SER A 733 46.34 -0.27 -29.51
C SER A 733 45.80 0.80 -30.46
N VAL A 734 44.61 1.36 -30.21
CA VAL A 734 44.02 2.42 -31.02
C VAL A 734 44.80 3.72 -30.81
N SER A 735 45.30 4.27 -31.90
CA SER A 735 46.07 5.52 -31.92
C SER A 735 45.29 6.66 -32.56
N ILE A 736 45.84 7.88 -32.50
CA ILE A 736 45.24 9.06 -33.16
C ILE A 736 45.19 8.81 -34.68
N GLU A 737 46.21 8.15 -35.22
CA GLU A 737 46.31 7.80 -36.64
C GLU A 737 45.17 6.88 -37.11
N ASP A 738 44.59 6.06 -36.21
CA ASP A 738 43.50 5.16 -36.53
C ASP A 738 42.12 5.82 -36.60
N VAL A 739 42.00 7.01 -36.00
CA VAL A 739 40.74 7.78 -35.90
C VAL A 739 40.74 9.04 -36.77
N LYS A 740 41.92 9.55 -37.12
CA LYS A 740 42.09 10.76 -37.93
C LYS A 740 41.64 10.54 -39.38
N ASN A 741 41.05 11.58 -39.98
CA ASN A 741 40.56 11.59 -41.36
C ASN A 741 39.43 10.59 -41.70
N ILE A 742 38.68 10.13 -40.70
CA ILE A 742 37.52 9.24 -40.89
C ILE A 742 36.25 10.02 -40.56
N LYS A 743 35.20 9.86 -41.39
CA LYS A 743 33.90 10.48 -41.11
C LYS A 743 33.29 9.90 -39.84
N TYR A 744 32.50 10.69 -39.11
CA TYR A 744 31.86 10.27 -37.86
C TYR A 744 31.19 8.89 -37.94
N VAL A 745 30.35 8.65 -38.96
CA VAL A 745 29.61 7.39 -39.13
C VAL A 745 30.55 6.21 -39.36
N ASP A 746 31.54 6.37 -40.24
CA ASP A 746 32.50 5.31 -40.57
C ASP A 746 33.42 5.01 -39.38
N LEU A 747 33.80 6.04 -38.61
CA LEU A 747 34.60 5.92 -37.40
C LEU A 747 33.85 5.18 -36.30
N LEU A 748 32.57 5.54 -36.07
CA LEU A 748 31.72 4.87 -35.08
C LEU A 748 31.55 3.39 -35.42
N GLU A 749 31.27 3.06 -36.68
CA GLU A 749 31.13 1.65 -37.09
C GLU A 749 32.44 0.86 -36.94
N LYS A 750 33.59 1.48 -37.26
CA LYS A 750 34.92 0.89 -37.06
C LYS A 750 35.16 0.60 -35.57
N LEU A 751 34.92 1.58 -34.69
CA LEU A 751 35.13 1.43 -33.25
C LEU A 751 34.20 0.39 -32.64
N LYS A 752 32.92 0.35 -33.07
CA LYS A 752 31.96 -0.69 -32.64
C LYS A 752 32.48 -2.10 -32.96
N LYS A 753 32.91 -2.35 -34.19
CA LYS A 753 33.46 -3.66 -34.59
C LYS A 753 34.70 -4.05 -33.79
N MET A 754 35.60 -3.09 -33.55
CA MET A 754 36.80 -3.32 -32.74
C MET A 754 36.46 -3.64 -31.28
N ALA A 755 35.50 -2.92 -30.69
CA ALA A 755 35.07 -3.16 -29.31
C ALA A 755 34.39 -4.52 -29.13
N ILE A 756 33.50 -4.90 -30.06
CA ILE A 756 32.84 -6.23 -30.03
C ILE A 756 33.88 -7.34 -30.16
N SER A 757 34.81 -7.23 -31.10
CA SER A 757 35.87 -8.24 -31.24
C SER A 757 36.80 -8.29 -30.01
N ALA A 758 37.09 -7.15 -29.40
CA ALA A 758 37.85 -7.09 -28.15
C ALA A 758 37.08 -7.79 -27.00
N TYR A 759 35.76 -7.63 -26.96
CA TYR A 759 34.89 -8.28 -25.98
C TYR A 759 34.85 -9.80 -26.15
N GLU A 760 34.66 -10.29 -27.38
CA GLU A 760 34.67 -11.72 -27.70
C GLU A 760 36.03 -12.37 -27.37
N ASN A 761 37.14 -11.68 -27.63
CA ASN A 761 38.47 -12.15 -27.24
C ASN A 761 38.63 -12.18 -25.72
N HIS A 762 38.10 -11.19 -25.01
CA HIS A 762 38.12 -11.17 -23.54
C HIS A 762 37.29 -12.31 -22.94
N GLU A 763 36.13 -12.63 -23.51
CA GLU A 763 35.34 -13.80 -23.15
C GLU A 763 36.13 -15.10 -23.33
N ASN A 764 36.84 -15.26 -24.45
CA ASN A 764 37.71 -16.42 -24.68
C ASN A 764 38.78 -16.57 -23.60
N ASP A 765 39.42 -15.48 -23.21
CA ASP A 765 40.45 -15.48 -22.17
C ASP A 765 39.87 -15.89 -20.80
N ILE A 766 38.68 -15.37 -20.45
CA ILE A 766 37.98 -15.70 -19.19
C ILE A 766 37.59 -17.17 -19.17
N VAL A 767 36.96 -17.68 -20.23
CA VAL A 767 36.53 -19.08 -20.31
C VAL A 767 37.73 -20.03 -20.27
N ALA A 768 38.82 -19.70 -20.98
CA ALA A 768 40.05 -20.48 -20.94
C ALA A 768 40.65 -20.53 -19.53
N PHE A 769 40.63 -19.40 -18.81
CA PHE A 769 41.11 -19.34 -17.43
C PHE A 769 40.22 -20.12 -16.46
N TYR A 770 38.90 -19.99 -16.57
CA TYR A 770 37.95 -20.76 -15.77
C TYR A 770 38.15 -22.28 -15.96
N ASN A 771 38.21 -22.73 -17.21
CA ASN A 771 38.44 -24.14 -17.54
C ASN A 771 39.77 -24.65 -16.97
N LYS A 772 40.82 -23.82 -17.02
CA LYS A 772 42.12 -24.15 -16.42
C LYS A 772 42.01 -24.34 -14.89
N ILE A 773 41.31 -23.45 -14.18
CA ILE A 773 41.09 -23.58 -12.73
C ILE A 773 40.31 -24.85 -12.40
N MET A 774 39.27 -25.17 -13.16
CA MET A 774 38.45 -26.36 -12.91
C MET A 774 39.27 -27.64 -13.11
N LEU A 775 40.12 -27.68 -14.15
CA LEU A 775 41.07 -28.77 -14.39
C LEU A 775 42.11 -28.93 -13.27
N GLU A 776 42.51 -27.83 -12.60
CA GLU A 776 43.53 -27.85 -11.54
C GLU A 776 42.97 -28.22 -10.15
N ASN A 777 41.67 -27.98 -9.89
CA ASN A 777 41.09 -28.08 -8.55
C ASN A 777 40.00 -29.17 -8.38
N HIS A 778 39.55 -29.82 -9.45
CA HIS A 778 38.48 -30.84 -9.41
C HIS A 778 38.87 -32.13 -10.15
N GLU A 779 38.33 -33.28 -9.72
CA GLU A 779 38.56 -34.58 -10.37
C GLU A 779 37.78 -34.69 -11.70
N GLU A 780 38.30 -35.46 -12.66
CA GLU A 780 37.63 -35.70 -13.94
C GLU A 780 36.23 -36.29 -13.72
N GLY A 781 35.19 -35.53 -14.11
CA GLY A 781 33.77 -35.94 -13.99
C GLY A 781 32.93 -35.08 -13.03
N GLU A 782 33.54 -34.19 -12.24
CA GLU A 782 32.82 -33.29 -11.32
C GLU A 782 32.52 -31.89 -11.90
N TYR A 783 32.96 -31.59 -13.12
CA TYR A 783 32.79 -30.28 -13.76
C TYR A 783 32.58 -30.42 -15.27
N THR A 784 31.92 -29.42 -15.86
CA THR A 784 31.73 -29.31 -17.31
C THR A 784 32.63 -28.22 -17.87
N LEU A 785 33.51 -28.55 -18.82
CA LEU A 785 34.31 -27.56 -19.54
C LEU A 785 33.39 -26.64 -20.34
N GLN A 786 33.57 -25.35 -20.17
CA GLN A 786 32.73 -24.35 -20.81
C GLN A 786 33.29 -23.93 -22.16
N VAL A 787 32.37 -23.50 -23.03
CA VAL A 787 32.68 -23.04 -24.39
C VAL A 787 32.25 -21.59 -24.52
N SER A 788 33.14 -20.74 -25.04
CA SER A 788 32.81 -19.34 -25.32
C SER A 788 31.63 -19.24 -26.28
N GLY A 789 30.76 -18.27 -26.07
CA GLY A 789 29.54 -18.07 -26.85
C GLY A 789 28.41 -19.05 -26.52
N SER A 790 28.62 -20.02 -25.62
CA SER A 790 27.52 -20.84 -25.11
C SER A 790 26.67 -20.08 -24.10
N GLU A 791 25.38 -20.43 -24.03
CA GLU A 791 24.43 -19.84 -23.09
C GLU A 791 24.80 -20.09 -21.64
N ASN A 792 25.50 -21.21 -21.36
CA ASN A 792 25.96 -21.59 -20.02
C ASN A 792 27.42 -21.18 -19.76
N SER A 793 27.98 -20.24 -20.51
CA SER A 793 29.33 -19.77 -20.25
C SER A 793 29.38 -18.88 -18.99
N VAL A 794 30.52 -18.94 -18.29
CA VAL A 794 30.80 -18.15 -17.09
C VAL A 794 30.73 -16.66 -17.40
N MET A 795 30.95 -16.28 -18.67
CA MET A 795 30.79 -14.90 -19.12
C MET A 795 29.34 -14.43 -19.05
N ARG A 796 28.36 -15.26 -19.46
CA ARG A 796 26.93 -14.90 -19.34
C ARG A 796 26.51 -14.73 -17.87
N MET A 797 27.04 -15.56 -16.98
CA MET A 797 26.84 -15.40 -15.52
C MET A 797 27.46 -14.09 -15.01
N LEU A 798 28.71 -13.80 -15.38
CA LEU A 798 29.40 -12.57 -15.00
C LEU A 798 28.68 -11.31 -15.51
N GLU A 799 28.19 -11.34 -16.75
CA GLU A 799 27.38 -10.27 -17.35
C GLU A 799 26.15 -9.99 -16.50
N ARG A 800 25.39 -11.04 -16.18
CA ARG A 800 24.17 -10.94 -15.39
C ARG A 800 24.44 -10.41 -13.98
N ASP A 801 25.40 -11.00 -13.27
CA ASP A 801 25.72 -10.65 -11.89
C ASP A 801 26.28 -9.22 -11.79
N THR A 802 27.12 -8.84 -12.75
CA THR A 802 27.67 -7.48 -12.83
C THR A 802 26.57 -6.46 -13.09
N LEU A 803 25.70 -6.72 -14.08
CA LEU A 803 24.61 -5.83 -14.45
C LEU A 803 23.60 -5.69 -13.29
N LEU A 804 23.18 -6.79 -12.66
CA LEU A 804 22.26 -6.75 -11.52
C LEU A 804 22.82 -5.91 -10.36
N ARG A 805 24.08 -6.13 -10.00
CA ARG A 805 24.73 -5.37 -8.91
C ARG A 805 24.78 -3.87 -9.20
N ILE A 806 25.09 -3.48 -10.43
CA ILE A 806 25.17 -2.07 -10.84
C ILE A 806 23.77 -1.45 -10.89
N ILE A 807 22.81 -2.15 -11.49
CA ILE A 807 21.39 -1.76 -11.54
C ILE A 807 20.87 -1.48 -10.12
N ASP A 808 21.10 -2.40 -9.18
CA ASP A 808 20.61 -2.29 -7.81
C ASP A 808 21.27 -1.13 -7.07
N SER A 809 22.60 -0.96 -7.20
CA SER A 809 23.32 0.16 -6.59
C SER A 809 22.82 1.51 -7.11
N LYS A 810 22.72 1.67 -8.43
CA LYS A 810 22.30 2.93 -9.06
C LYS A 810 20.85 3.28 -8.79
N TRP A 811 20.00 2.26 -8.68
CA TRP A 811 18.61 2.47 -8.28
C TRP A 811 18.49 2.97 -6.85
N ILE A 812 19.26 2.42 -5.91
CA ILE A 812 19.28 2.89 -4.52
C ILE A 812 19.74 4.36 -4.46
N ASP A 813 20.81 4.71 -5.18
CA ASP A 813 21.28 6.09 -5.27
C ASP A 813 20.20 7.02 -5.85
N HIS A 814 19.50 6.56 -6.89
CA HIS A 814 18.39 7.29 -7.51
C HIS A 814 17.22 7.50 -6.55
N LEU A 815 16.81 6.48 -5.79
CA LEU A 815 15.76 6.62 -4.77
C LEU A 815 16.15 7.67 -3.72
N HIS A 816 17.40 7.68 -3.28
CA HIS A 816 17.90 8.71 -2.35
C HIS A 816 17.85 10.12 -2.96
N ASN A 817 18.30 10.28 -4.21
CA ASN A 817 18.25 11.57 -4.91
C ASN A 817 16.82 12.08 -5.11
N ILE A 818 15.89 11.16 -5.37
CA ILE A 818 14.46 11.48 -5.51
C ILE A 818 13.86 11.94 -4.18
N ASP A 819 14.20 11.28 -3.07
CA ASP A 819 13.71 11.71 -1.75
C ASP A 819 14.19 13.13 -1.42
N ILE A 820 15.48 13.43 -1.67
CA ILE A 820 16.04 14.79 -1.53
C ILE A 820 15.29 15.79 -2.43
N LEU A 821 15.07 15.43 -3.70
CA LEU A 821 14.36 16.28 -4.65
C LEU A 821 12.92 16.58 -4.18
N ARG A 822 12.21 15.57 -3.69
CA ARG A 822 10.82 15.72 -3.21
C ARG A 822 10.73 16.71 -2.04
N GLU A 823 11.72 16.72 -1.14
CA GLU A 823 11.74 17.66 -0.02
C GLU A 823 12.11 19.09 -0.45
N GLY A 824 13.10 19.22 -1.34
CA GLY A 824 13.58 20.52 -1.82
C GLY A 824 12.61 21.24 -2.77
N ILE A 825 11.78 20.50 -3.52
CA ILE A 825 10.94 21.08 -4.58
C ILE A 825 9.86 22.03 -4.06
N GLY A 826 9.44 21.88 -2.79
CA GLY A 826 8.46 22.76 -2.16
C GLY A 826 8.88 24.24 -2.18
N LEU A 827 10.18 24.51 -2.12
CA LEU A 827 10.73 25.87 -2.17
C LEU A 827 10.56 26.54 -3.55
N ARG A 828 10.33 25.76 -4.62
CA ARG A 828 10.07 26.30 -5.98
C ARG A 828 8.69 26.96 -6.10
N ALA A 829 7.75 26.63 -5.21
CA ALA A 829 6.42 27.26 -5.18
C ALA A 829 6.49 28.79 -5.00
N TYR A 830 7.54 29.29 -4.32
CA TYR A 830 7.80 30.72 -4.16
C TYR A 830 8.05 31.45 -5.50
N GLY A 831 8.49 30.72 -6.54
CA GLY A 831 8.73 31.24 -7.88
C GLY A 831 7.51 31.22 -8.81
N GLN A 832 6.29 31.00 -8.30
CA GLN A 832 5.05 30.83 -9.09
C GLN A 832 5.08 29.69 -10.12
N LYS A 833 5.96 28.71 -9.92
CA LYS A 833 5.97 27.46 -10.69
C LYS A 833 5.25 26.36 -9.93
N ASP A 834 4.58 25.47 -10.65
CA ASP A 834 3.97 24.28 -10.06
C ASP A 834 5.06 23.27 -9.64
N PRO A 835 5.21 22.97 -8.34
CA PRO A 835 6.26 22.07 -7.85
C PRO A 835 6.17 20.66 -8.45
N LEU A 836 4.97 20.16 -8.74
CA LEU A 836 4.81 18.82 -9.30
C LEU A 836 5.31 18.73 -10.73
N ILE A 837 5.19 19.80 -11.52
CA ILE A 837 5.70 19.86 -12.90
C ILE A 837 7.23 19.89 -12.89
N GLU A 838 7.83 20.72 -12.04
CA GLU A 838 9.29 20.79 -11.94
C GLU A 838 9.85 19.47 -11.38
N TYR A 839 9.21 18.87 -10.37
CA TYR A 839 9.56 17.54 -9.86
C TYR A 839 9.53 16.49 -10.97
N LYS A 840 8.47 16.44 -11.78
CA LYS A 840 8.37 15.48 -12.91
C LYS A 840 9.50 15.62 -13.90
N ARG A 841 9.94 16.86 -14.18
CA ARG A 841 11.02 17.14 -15.11
C ARG A 841 12.36 16.72 -14.52
N GLU A 842 12.71 17.23 -13.34
CA GLU A 842 13.99 16.92 -12.68
C GLU A 842 14.10 15.42 -12.37
N ALA A 843 13.03 14.77 -11.91
CA ALA A 843 13.02 13.32 -11.67
C ALA A 843 13.20 12.49 -12.96
N PHE A 844 12.71 12.98 -14.11
CA PHE A 844 12.91 12.32 -15.40
C PHE A 844 14.36 12.46 -15.88
N ASP A 845 14.95 13.65 -15.72
CA ASP A 845 16.35 13.89 -16.07
C ASP A 845 17.28 12.98 -15.23
N LEU A 846 17.07 12.95 -13.90
CA LEU A 846 17.81 12.05 -12.99
C LEU A 846 17.68 10.56 -13.38
N PHE A 847 16.49 10.12 -13.79
CA PHE A 847 16.28 8.74 -14.22
C PHE A 847 17.05 8.39 -15.50
N ASN A 848 17.08 9.29 -16.49
CA ASN A 848 17.86 9.07 -17.71
C ASN A 848 19.36 9.05 -17.43
N ASP A 849 19.84 9.94 -16.57
CA ASP A 849 21.24 9.99 -16.15
C ASP A 849 21.62 8.67 -15.44
N MET A 850 20.80 8.19 -14.51
CA MET A 850 20.97 6.88 -13.86
C MET A 850 21.06 5.75 -14.90
N MET A 851 20.16 5.71 -15.88
CA MET A 851 20.18 4.69 -16.94
C MET A 851 21.44 4.76 -17.80
N HIS A 852 21.97 5.97 -18.06
CA HIS A 852 23.23 6.15 -18.76
C HIS A 852 24.43 5.67 -17.94
N GLU A 853 24.44 5.97 -16.64
CA GLU A 853 25.47 5.49 -15.71
C GLU A 853 25.50 3.98 -15.58
N ILE A 854 24.33 3.32 -15.49
CA ILE A 854 24.24 1.86 -15.45
C ILE A 854 24.93 1.24 -16.66
N GLN A 855 24.66 1.75 -17.86
CA GLN A 855 25.28 1.22 -19.09
C GLN A 855 26.79 1.43 -19.10
N ARG A 856 27.23 2.65 -18.75
CA ARG A 856 28.65 3.01 -18.73
C ARG A 856 29.44 2.17 -17.72
N GLU A 857 28.93 2.04 -16.50
CA GLU A 857 29.58 1.26 -15.46
C GLU A 857 29.56 -0.23 -15.79
N THR A 858 28.48 -0.75 -16.37
CA THR A 858 28.40 -2.15 -16.79
C THR A 858 29.48 -2.46 -17.83
N VAL A 859 29.58 -1.67 -18.89
CA VAL A 859 30.61 -1.83 -19.94
C VAL A 859 32.00 -1.74 -19.33
N ALA A 860 32.27 -0.70 -18.54
CA ALA A 860 33.57 -0.50 -17.92
C ALA A 860 33.96 -1.62 -16.95
N HIS A 861 33.01 -2.14 -16.16
CA HIS A 861 33.25 -3.26 -15.27
C HIS A 861 33.53 -4.53 -16.06
N LEU A 862 32.72 -4.88 -17.04
CA LEU A 862 32.89 -6.12 -17.81
C LEU A 862 34.24 -6.18 -18.54
N PHE A 863 34.71 -5.07 -19.11
CA PHE A 863 36.05 -5.02 -19.72
C PHE A 863 37.20 -5.00 -18.70
N ARG A 864 36.95 -4.65 -17.43
CA ARG A 864 37.99 -4.61 -16.39
C ARG A 864 37.99 -5.84 -15.49
N THR A 865 36.93 -6.64 -15.51
CA THR A 865 36.81 -7.87 -14.72
C THR A 865 37.99 -8.79 -15.04
N LYS A 866 38.79 -9.06 -14.02
CA LYS A 866 39.78 -10.14 -14.04
C LYS A 866 39.27 -11.23 -13.13
N PHE A 867 39.34 -12.48 -13.59
CA PHE A 867 38.93 -13.62 -12.79
C PHE A 867 39.98 -13.83 -11.68
N GLU A 868 39.81 -13.17 -10.53
CA GLU A 868 40.56 -13.45 -9.31
C GLU A 868 39.71 -14.33 -8.39
N VAL A 869 40.33 -15.41 -7.88
CA VAL A 869 39.66 -16.49 -7.16
C VAL A 869 39.04 -15.98 -5.84
N GLN A 870 37.75 -15.67 -5.86
CA GLN A 870 36.88 -15.78 -4.69
C GLN A 870 35.74 -16.71 -5.04
N VAL A 871 35.96 -18.01 -4.79
CA VAL A 871 34.94 -19.05 -4.93
C VAL A 871 33.86 -18.80 -3.89
N VAL A 872 32.68 -18.37 -4.33
CA VAL A 872 31.43 -18.50 -3.58
C VAL A 872 30.68 -19.67 -4.18
N HIS A 873 30.41 -20.71 -3.39
CA HIS A 873 29.68 -21.90 -3.82
C HIS A 873 28.27 -21.53 -4.30
N MET A 874 27.95 -21.82 -5.55
CA MET A 874 26.58 -21.86 -6.08
C MET A 874 26.34 -23.21 -6.77
N GLN A 875 25.23 -23.86 -6.42
CA GLN A 875 24.77 -25.12 -7.01
C GLN A 875 23.93 -24.85 -8.28
N GLU A 876 24.08 -25.69 -9.29
CA GLU A 876 23.46 -25.61 -10.62
C GLU A 876 22.02 -26.13 -10.66
N GLU A 877 21.10 -25.44 -11.33
CA GLU A 877 19.92 -26.07 -11.98
C GLU A 877 19.58 -25.38 -13.33
N HIS A 878 19.19 -26.19 -14.31
CA HIS A 878 18.99 -25.89 -15.73
C HIS A 878 17.65 -25.19 -16.07
N SER A 879 17.62 -24.34 -17.11
CA SER A 879 16.37 -23.91 -17.77
C SER A 879 16.52 -23.71 -19.28
N ASP A 880 15.55 -24.21 -20.05
CA ASP A 880 15.45 -24.14 -21.52
C ASP A 880 15.08 -22.74 -22.05
N VAL A 881 15.54 -22.48 -23.29
CA VAL A 881 15.58 -21.19 -24.02
C VAL A 881 14.24 -20.81 -24.65
N ILE A 882 13.83 -19.54 -24.50
CA ILE A 882 12.87 -18.87 -25.40
C ILE A 882 13.37 -17.46 -25.74
N ASP A 883 13.31 -17.14 -27.03
CA ASP A 883 13.83 -15.96 -27.74
C ASP A 883 12.98 -14.68 -27.56
N THR A 884 13.58 -13.52 -27.86
CA THR A 884 13.03 -12.17 -28.17
C THR A 884 13.08 -11.04 -27.10
N PRO A 885 12.69 -9.77 -27.41
CA PRO A 885 13.47 -8.72 -28.08
C PRO A 885 13.67 -7.46 -27.16
N LEU A 886 14.89 -7.14 -26.71
CA LEU A 886 15.14 -6.06 -25.72
C LEU A 886 15.22 -4.63 -26.31
N SER A 887 15.41 -4.45 -27.62
CA SER A 887 15.91 -3.16 -28.13
C SER A 887 14.88 -2.02 -28.33
N ARG A 888 13.60 -2.17 -27.92
CA ARG A 888 12.56 -1.14 -28.16
C ARG A 888 12.13 -0.29 -26.95
N ALA A 889 12.57 -0.61 -25.73
CA ALA A 889 12.07 0.09 -24.53
C ALA A 889 12.65 1.49 -24.33
N ALA A 890 13.87 1.77 -24.83
CA ALA A 890 14.52 3.08 -24.69
C ALA A 890 13.96 4.15 -25.64
N GLU A 891 13.32 3.76 -26.75
CA GLU A 891 12.71 4.70 -27.71
C GLU A 891 11.21 4.95 -27.47
N ALA A 892 10.57 4.20 -26.56
CA ALA A 892 9.13 4.26 -26.32
C ALA A 892 8.69 5.40 -25.38
N PHE A 893 9.57 6.34 -25.05
CA PHE A 893 9.28 7.47 -24.17
C PHE A 893 9.00 8.76 -24.96
N ILE A 894 7.85 8.80 -25.63
CA ILE A 894 7.12 10.05 -25.86
C ILE A 894 5.82 9.93 -25.06
N PRO A 895 5.58 10.71 -24.01
CA PRO A 895 4.33 10.67 -23.29
C PRO A 895 3.15 11.00 -24.21
N ALA A 896 2.20 10.06 -24.33
CA ALA A 896 0.85 10.32 -24.84
C ALA A 896 0.05 11.33 -23.98
N PHE A 897 0.64 11.86 -22.90
CA PHE A 897 0.07 12.91 -22.06
C PHE A 897 0.66 14.30 -22.33
N LEU A 898 1.73 14.42 -23.13
CA LEU A 898 2.15 15.69 -23.74
C LEU A 898 1.40 15.96 -25.06
N THR A 899 0.78 14.95 -25.65
CA THR A 899 -0.02 15.07 -26.89
C THR A 899 -1.47 15.50 -26.70
N GLU A 900 -1.95 15.74 -25.48
CA GLU A 900 -3.25 16.44 -25.29
C GLU A 900 -3.12 17.96 -25.18
N ASN A 901 -1.90 18.53 -25.27
CA ASN A 901 -1.71 19.97 -25.48
C ASN A 901 -0.57 20.35 -26.46
N ALA A 902 0.00 19.38 -27.19
CA ALA A 902 1.00 19.61 -28.24
C ALA A 902 0.57 19.05 -29.61
N GLN A 903 -0.63 19.41 -30.08
CA GLN A 903 -0.95 19.51 -31.51
C GLN A 903 -1.50 20.89 -31.81
N ALA A 904 -0.60 21.89 -31.85
CA ALA A 904 -0.90 23.21 -32.42
C ALA A 904 0.35 23.87 -32.99
N SER A 905 1.09 23.15 -33.84
CA SER A 905 1.94 23.78 -34.87
C SER A 905 1.58 23.22 -36.24
N GLY A 906 0.27 23.17 -36.54
CA GLY A 906 -0.19 23.25 -37.91
C GLY A 906 -0.17 24.72 -38.34
N GLU A 907 0.23 25.00 -39.59
CA GLU A 907 0.14 26.34 -40.17
C GLU A 907 -1.20 27.00 -39.80
N LYS A 908 -1.13 28.20 -39.19
CA LYS A 908 -2.33 28.95 -38.82
C LYS A 908 -3.11 29.29 -40.09
N ILE A 909 -4.18 28.55 -40.34
CA ILE A 909 -5.15 28.84 -41.42
C ILE A 909 -5.69 30.26 -41.20
N GLY A 910 -5.37 31.16 -42.11
CA GLY A 910 -5.82 32.54 -42.08
C GLY A 910 -7.34 32.63 -42.21
N ARG A 911 -7.96 33.63 -41.59
CA ARG A 911 -9.44 33.81 -41.60
C ARG A 911 -10.06 33.83 -43.01
N ASN A 912 -9.27 34.11 -44.04
CA ASN A 912 -9.72 34.17 -45.44
C ASN A 912 -9.31 32.95 -46.29
N ASP A 913 -8.58 32.00 -45.72
CA ASP A 913 -8.12 30.80 -46.43
C ASP A 913 -9.26 29.79 -46.61
N PRO A 914 -9.15 28.87 -47.58
CA PRO A 914 -10.12 27.81 -47.78
C PRO A 914 -10.28 26.97 -46.50
N CYS A 915 -11.52 26.69 -46.12
CA CYS A 915 -11.81 25.94 -44.91
C CYS A 915 -11.40 24.46 -45.08
N PRO A 916 -10.64 23.88 -44.12
CA PRO A 916 -10.07 22.54 -44.25
C PRO A 916 -11.11 21.41 -44.22
N CYS A 917 -12.38 21.71 -43.87
CA CYS A 917 -13.48 20.74 -43.94
C CYS A 917 -13.96 20.42 -45.38
N GLY A 918 -13.32 20.98 -46.41
CA GLY A 918 -13.66 20.73 -47.81
C GLY A 918 -14.91 21.46 -48.31
N SER A 919 -15.45 22.41 -47.54
CA SER A 919 -16.69 23.12 -47.89
C SER A 919 -16.55 24.15 -49.03
N GLY A 920 -15.32 24.43 -49.49
CA GLY A 920 -15.03 25.45 -50.50
C GLY A 920 -15.22 26.90 -50.04
N GLN A 921 -15.62 27.14 -48.77
CA GLN A 921 -15.82 28.46 -48.20
C GLN A 921 -14.59 28.95 -47.41
N LYS A 922 -14.49 30.27 -47.16
CA LYS A 922 -13.42 30.85 -46.31
C LYS A 922 -13.59 30.40 -44.85
N PHE A 923 -12.50 30.08 -44.15
CA PHE A 923 -12.51 29.54 -42.78
C PHE A 923 -13.44 30.31 -41.81
N LYS A 924 -13.42 31.64 -41.83
CA LYS A 924 -14.30 32.48 -40.98
C LYS A 924 -15.81 32.35 -41.20
N LYS A 925 -16.23 31.78 -42.34
CA LYS A 925 -17.65 31.57 -42.69
C LYS A 925 -18.10 30.12 -42.51
N CYS A 926 -17.22 29.24 -42.06
CA CYS A 926 -17.50 27.82 -41.86
C CYS A 926 -17.02 27.41 -40.46
N CYS A 927 -15.98 26.57 -40.34
CA CYS A 927 -15.49 26.07 -39.05
C CYS A 927 -14.97 27.16 -38.09
N GLY A 928 -14.58 28.32 -38.62
CA GLY A 928 -14.19 29.49 -37.82
C GLY A 928 -15.33 30.47 -37.53
N SER A 929 -16.58 30.12 -37.82
CA SER A 929 -17.74 30.96 -37.48
C SER A 929 -18.21 30.65 -36.05
N ASN A 930 -17.91 31.55 -35.11
CA ASN A 930 -18.42 31.47 -33.73
C ASN A 930 -19.92 31.79 -33.69
N VAL A 931 -20.75 30.85 -34.12
CA VAL A 931 -22.19 30.85 -33.84
C VAL A 931 -22.51 29.55 -33.11
N LEU A 932 -22.73 29.68 -31.81
CA LEU A 932 -23.05 28.64 -30.83
C LEU A 932 -24.11 27.65 -31.34
N ARG A 933 -23.80 26.35 -31.21
CA ARG A 933 -24.77 25.28 -30.94
C ARG A 933 -24.16 24.29 -29.96
#